data_AF-A0AAJ2ADT4-F1
#
_entry.id   AF-A0AAJ2ADT4-F1
#
_cell.length_a   1.000
_cell.length_b   1.000
_cell.length_c   1.000
_cell.angle_alpha   90.00
_cell.angle_beta   90.00
_cell.angle_gamma   90.00
#
_symmetry.space_group_name_H-M   'P 1'
#
loop_
_entity.id
_entity.type
_entity.pdbx_description
1 polymer ?
#
loop_
_entity_poly.entity_id
_entity_poly.type
_entity_poly.pdbx_seq_one_letter_code
_entity_poly.pdbx_strand_id
1 'polypeptide(L)'
;MQRSIRPLVSQTAIRRARLRPLAILVPIVAGLTCASIADAAPPLPAGGQFVAGSGAISGGGTGSTLTINQTTTRGVIDWNSFSIGSGRQVTFNNGSGATLNRVTGGNASVILGQLNATGSVYLVNPQGVLVGPGGVVATGGRFVASALDIGNDAFMQGGPLTLSGGGNGMVINLGTIGSSGGDVFLVSRTAAVNGGSINAPQGTVEIASGNQVLLQDSSGGQQVFVQTGSGGTAMNGGVIRAAQASLQAADGNVYALAGNSSAIRATGTATRDGHVWLVADQGAVHANGTLAATNADGSGGTVETRANTLDVAGANVTARTWKLGAPSFTVDQANADSLARGLANGTSVDVEASTGDLNVGGNVQWNGNASLTLGAAHSVAIGAGATIGNTGNGNLTLRADSGGIDNGGGVANSGTIDWSKSGGIVSALYDMNGSYAPGTLLTNSGWTAAPYSGVRTQATAYRLVNNLADLSNVTQDLAGNYALGKDIDASATSYPNYFTAIGSKTTPFTGQFDGFGHTIDRLASTPNLNDDRQGLFGVIGANGVVRDLNLTNSSTGGYASGAYGLLAGQNDGLVTYVNTTGGVGQNGFGGAGAGGLVGVNNGIIERSSSTADVGYQIPAGGLVGVNNGTIVQSYATGTTYAGNHGQTAGLVAYNNGLITQSYATGGVGGFGGGGLVFDNGATGVINESFAVGQVGGGGPPGDAYGGIAAYNEGAIHNNVYWNKETTIRTSAAGSNSGTTPPDANGLTTAQMSNASNFLDWGIPSGGVWAMPTGATHPVLQWQQAQP
;
A
#
# COMPACT_ATOMS: atom_id res chain seq x y z
N MET A 1 48.30 3.16 -40.85
CA MET A 1 47.01 3.09 -41.57
C MET A 1 46.01 2.39 -40.66
N GLN A 2 45.32 3.13 -39.78
CA GLN A 2 44.09 2.71 -39.10
C GLN A 2 43.52 3.91 -38.35
N ARG A 3 42.27 4.28 -38.70
CA ARG A 3 41.55 5.46 -38.22
C ARG A 3 40.96 5.17 -36.84
N SER A 4 41.27 6.03 -35.87
CA SER A 4 40.57 6.11 -34.58
C SER A 4 39.33 6.99 -34.77
N ILE A 5 38.15 6.39 -34.61
CA ILE A 5 36.86 7.08 -34.58
C ILE A 5 36.63 7.51 -33.13
N ARG A 6 36.69 8.82 -32.86
CA ARG A 6 36.20 9.42 -31.61
C ARG A 6 34.72 9.77 -31.79
N PRO A 7 33.80 9.37 -30.89
CA PRO A 7 32.45 9.89 -30.91
C PRO A 7 32.46 11.31 -30.33
N LEU A 8 32.05 12.28 -31.15
CA LEU A 8 31.70 13.64 -30.75
C LEU A 8 30.38 13.58 -29.96
N VAL A 9 30.46 13.57 -28.63
CA VAL A 9 29.29 13.82 -27.77
C VAL A 9 29.02 15.32 -27.83
N SER A 10 27.97 15.68 -28.57
CA SER A 10 27.40 17.03 -28.59
C SER A 10 26.86 17.38 -27.21
N GLN A 11 27.64 18.13 -26.43
CA GLN A 11 27.13 18.84 -25.24
C GLN A 11 26.22 19.98 -25.71
N THR A 12 24.95 19.66 -25.96
CA THR A 12 23.92 20.70 -26.09
C THR A 12 23.57 21.17 -24.68
N ALA A 13 24.27 22.21 -24.23
CA ALA A 13 23.92 22.93 -23.02
C ALA A 13 22.54 23.57 -23.19
N ILE A 14 21.50 22.90 -22.68
CA ILE A 14 20.17 23.48 -22.55
C ILE A 14 20.26 24.56 -21.46
N ARG A 15 20.47 25.81 -21.88
CA ARG A 15 20.25 26.98 -21.03
C ARG A 15 18.77 27.01 -20.63
N ARG A 16 18.43 26.47 -19.46
CA ARG A 16 17.11 26.64 -18.84
C ARG A 16 16.93 28.11 -18.46
N ALA A 17 16.03 28.80 -19.16
CA ALA A 17 15.53 30.09 -18.72
C ALA A 17 14.83 29.89 -17.36
N ARG A 18 15.36 30.51 -16.30
CA ARG A 18 14.67 30.59 -15.00
C ARG A 18 13.42 31.47 -15.17
N LEU A 19 12.29 30.87 -15.53
CA LEU A 19 10.99 31.53 -15.47
C LEU A 19 10.67 31.78 -13.98
N ARG A 20 10.78 33.03 -13.54
CA ARG A 20 10.36 33.44 -12.19
C ARG A 20 8.81 33.41 -12.16
N PRO A 21 8.16 32.52 -11.41
CA PRO A 21 6.70 32.34 -11.46
C PRO A 21 5.92 33.54 -10.89
N LEU A 22 6.59 34.40 -10.11
CA LEU A 22 5.98 35.60 -9.55
C LEU A 22 5.55 36.65 -10.60
N ALA A 23 6.04 36.54 -11.84
CA ALA A 23 5.74 37.50 -12.91
C ALA A 23 4.31 37.35 -13.48
N ILE A 24 3.61 36.26 -13.21
CA ILE A 24 2.24 36.01 -13.72
C ILE A 24 1.18 36.76 -12.87
N LEU A 25 1.51 37.16 -11.64
CA LEU A 25 0.59 37.94 -10.78
C LEU A 25 0.61 39.45 -11.04
N VAL A 26 1.58 39.96 -11.81
CA VAL A 26 1.86 41.41 -11.88
C VAL A 26 1.10 42.20 -12.97
N PRO A 27 0.69 41.65 -14.14
CA PRO A 27 -0.07 42.48 -15.10
C PRO A 27 -1.55 42.64 -14.74
N ILE A 28 -2.12 41.81 -13.85
CA ILE A 28 -3.58 41.71 -13.66
C ILE A 28 -4.15 42.84 -12.79
N VAL A 29 -3.32 43.54 -11.99
CA VAL A 29 -3.78 44.65 -11.14
C VAL A 29 -3.78 46.00 -11.88
N ALA A 30 -3.02 46.15 -12.97
CA ALA A 30 -2.80 47.46 -13.60
C ALA A 30 -3.88 47.91 -14.61
N GLY A 31 -4.84 47.04 -14.98
CA GLY A 31 -5.88 47.35 -15.97
C GLY A 31 -7.18 47.94 -15.43
N LEU A 32 -7.33 48.09 -14.10
CA LEU A 32 -8.59 48.44 -13.46
C LEU A 32 -8.61 49.79 -12.73
N THR A 33 -7.58 50.63 -12.87
CA THR A 33 -7.56 51.96 -12.21
C THR A 33 -7.40 53.10 -13.21
N CYS A 34 -8.55 53.69 -13.53
CA CYS A 34 -8.83 55.12 -13.77
C CYS A 34 -9.84 55.32 -14.90
N ALA A 35 -11.09 54.96 -14.63
CA ALA A 35 -12.22 55.69 -15.17
C ALA A 35 -12.98 56.25 -13.97
N SER A 36 -12.92 57.56 -13.80
CA SER A 36 -13.80 58.31 -12.90
C SER A 36 -15.25 58.06 -13.34
N ILE A 37 -16.00 57.32 -12.53
CA ILE A 37 -17.45 57.18 -12.67
C ILE A 37 -18.13 57.62 -11.38
N ALA A 38 -19.22 58.35 -11.59
CA ALA A 38 -20.13 58.88 -10.61
C ALA A 38 -20.59 57.84 -9.57
N ASP A 39 -21.10 58.36 -8.46
CA ASP A 39 -21.58 57.73 -7.22
C ASP A 39 -22.64 56.63 -7.43
N ALA A 40 -22.28 55.56 -8.14
CA ALA A 40 -23.09 54.37 -8.29
C ALA A 40 -22.93 53.52 -7.02
N ALA A 41 -24.06 53.25 -6.36
CA ALA A 41 -24.08 52.44 -5.16
C ALA A 41 -23.40 51.06 -5.42
N PRO A 42 -22.59 50.53 -4.49
CA PRO A 42 -21.92 49.23 -4.68
C PRO A 42 -22.93 48.13 -5.10
N PRO A 43 -22.61 47.29 -6.10
CA PRO A 43 -23.61 46.43 -6.74
C PRO A 43 -24.09 45.30 -5.82
N LEU A 44 -25.34 44.89 -6.03
CA LEU A 44 -25.91 43.60 -5.59
C LEU A 44 -26.31 42.79 -6.84
N PRO A 45 -26.52 41.46 -6.73
CA PRO A 45 -27.05 40.67 -7.84
C PRO A 45 -28.37 41.22 -8.38
N ALA A 46 -28.57 41.14 -9.69
CA ALA A 46 -29.71 41.75 -10.38
C ALA A 46 -30.33 40.83 -11.44
N GLY A 47 -31.65 40.96 -11.64
CA GLY A 47 -32.41 40.20 -12.63
C GLY A 47 -32.60 38.71 -12.29
N GLY A 48 -32.52 38.34 -11.01
CA GLY A 48 -32.64 36.95 -10.57
C GLY A 48 -34.04 36.38 -10.74
N GLN A 49 -34.16 35.19 -11.34
CA GLN A 49 -35.41 34.42 -11.40
C GLN A 49 -35.17 32.93 -11.19
N PHE A 50 -36.02 32.28 -10.38
CA PHE A 50 -36.03 30.82 -10.26
C PHE A 50 -36.51 30.19 -11.57
N VAL A 51 -35.65 29.37 -12.19
CA VAL A 51 -35.95 28.61 -13.41
C VAL A 51 -36.16 27.12 -13.14
N ALA A 52 -35.77 26.64 -11.95
CA ALA A 52 -36.13 25.34 -11.40
C ALA A 52 -36.16 25.39 -9.87
N GLY A 53 -36.97 24.55 -9.24
CA GLY A 53 -37.26 24.65 -7.80
C GLY A 53 -38.12 25.89 -7.48
N SER A 54 -38.20 26.27 -6.20
CA SER A 54 -38.99 27.44 -5.79
C SER A 54 -38.38 28.18 -4.61
N GLY A 55 -38.67 29.48 -4.54
CA GLY A 55 -38.26 30.36 -3.46
C GLY A 55 -38.67 31.80 -3.72
N ALA A 56 -38.24 32.69 -2.84
CA ALA A 56 -38.41 34.13 -2.96
C ALA A 56 -37.06 34.85 -2.90
N ILE A 57 -36.90 35.85 -3.76
CA ILE A 57 -35.75 36.77 -3.76
C ILE A 57 -36.28 38.11 -3.23
N SER A 58 -35.68 38.59 -2.14
CA SER A 58 -36.13 39.79 -1.42
C SER A 58 -34.95 40.69 -1.06
N GLY A 59 -35.14 42.01 -1.10
CA GLY A 59 -34.04 42.97 -1.04
C GLY A 59 -33.48 43.28 -2.43
N GLY A 60 -32.37 44.03 -2.48
CA GLY A 60 -31.79 44.54 -3.74
C GLY A 60 -32.07 46.04 -4.01
N GLY A 61 -31.55 46.57 -5.12
CA GLY A 61 -31.63 47.99 -5.45
C GLY A 61 -30.63 48.85 -4.64
N THR A 62 -31.12 49.91 -3.97
CA THR A 62 -30.28 50.81 -3.14
C THR A 62 -29.95 50.24 -1.75
N GLY A 63 -30.60 49.14 -1.31
CA GLY A 63 -30.39 48.53 0.00
C GLY A 63 -29.07 47.77 0.14
N SER A 64 -28.57 47.57 1.36
CA SER A 64 -27.27 46.91 1.61
C SER A 64 -27.29 45.38 1.50
N THR A 65 -28.47 44.75 1.53
CA THR A 65 -28.63 43.28 1.64
C THR A 65 -29.62 42.72 0.61
N LEU A 66 -29.32 41.53 0.10
CA LEU A 66 -30.21 40.68 -0.72
C LEU A 66 -30.38 39.32 -0.03
N THR A 67 -31.61 38.84 0.10
CA THR A 67 -31.93 37.55 0.74
C THR A 67 -32.68 36.64 -0.23
N ILE A 68 -32.18 35.42 -0.39
CA ILE A 68 -32.79 34.34 -1.18
C ILE A 68 -33.34 33.30 -0.20
N ASN A 69 -34.66 33.18 -0.12
CA ASN A 69 -35.34 32.17 0.68
C ASN A 69 -35.79 31.04 -0.24
N GLN A 70 -35.04 29.93 -0.26
CA GLN A 70 -35.38 28.77 -1.07
C GLN A 70 -36.28 27.82 -0.27
N THR A 71 -37.35 27.33 -0.89
CA THR A 71 -38.30 26.41 -0.23
C THR A 71 -38.14 24.95 -0.68
N THR A 72 -37.51 24.71 -1.83
CA THR A 72 -37.18 23.36 -2.31
C THR A 72 -35.78 22.92 -1.88
N THR A 73 -35.53 21.61 -1.85
CA THR A 73 -34.19 21.06 -1.55
C THR A 73 -33.14 21.51 -2.56
N ARG A 74 -33.51 21.68 -3.82
CA ARG A 74 -32.65 22.23 -4.88
C ARG A 74 -33.37 23.33 -5.63
N GLY A 75 -32.64 24.36 -6.04
CA GLY A 75 -33.16 25.46 -6.84
C GLY A 75 -32.12 25.98 -7.82
N VAL A 76 -32.58 26.42 -8.99
CA VAL A 76 -31.76 27.06 -10.02
C VAL A 76 -32.28 28.47 -10.24
N ILE A 77 -31.40 29.46 -10.16
CA ILE A 77 -31.69 30.87 -10.36
C ILE A 77 -30.80 31.40 -11.49
N ASP A 78 -31.42 31.91 -12.54
CA ASP A 78 -30.71 32.64 -13.59
C ASP A 78 -30.66 34.13 -13.22
N TRP A 79 -29.51 34.77 -13.43
CA TRP A 79 -29.20 36.15 -13.08
C TRP A 79 -28.64 36.90 -14.29
N ASN A 80 -29.08 38.15 -14.51
CA ASN A 80 -28.44 39.03 -15.47
C ASN A 80 -27.03 39.44 -15.01
N SER A 81 -26.85 39.66 -13.71
CA SER A 81 -25.54 39.88 -13.10
C SER A 81 -25.53 39.40 -11.64
N PHE A 82 -24.36 38.92 -11.19
CA PHE A 82 -24.17 38.49 -9.80
C PHE A 82 -22.83 39.03 -9.29
N SER A 83 -22.87 40.18 -8.62
CA SER A 83 -21.72 40.81 -7.96
C SER A 83 -22.15 41.34 -6.59
N ILE A 84 -21.23 41.36 -5.63
CA ILE A 84 -21.47 41.83 -4.26
C ILE A 84 -20.42 42.88 -3.94
N GLY A 85 -20.80 44.15 -3.99
CA GLY A 85 -19.91 45.26 -3.70
C GLY A 85 -19.45 45.30 -2.24
N SER A 86 -18.42 46.10 -1.96
CA SER A 86 -17.95 46.30 -0.58
C SER A 86 -19.08 46.84 0.30
N GLY A 87 -19.19 46.32 1.53
CA GLY A 87 -20.26 46.65 2.47
C GLY A 87 -21.64 46.08 2.12
N ARG A 88 -21.75 45.26 1.06
CA ARG A 88 -22.99 44.56 0.67
C ARG A 88 -23.00 43.11 1.13
N GLN A 89 -24.19 42.56 1.30
CA GLN A 89 -24.39 41.18 1.74
C GLN A 89 -25.45 40.46 0.90
N VAL A 90 -25.18 39.20 0.57
CA VAL A 90 -26.15 38.26 0.00
C VAL A 90 -26.30 37.07 0.94
N THR A 91 -27.52 36.71 1.28
CA THR A 91 -27.82 35.61 2.21
C THR A 91 -28.75 34.59 1.55
N PHE A 92 -28.35 33.33 1.52
CA PHE A 92 -29.16 32.19 1.09
C PHE A 92 -29.69 31.40 2.30
N ASN A 93 -31.00 31.42 2.47
CA ASN A 93 -31.71 30.56 3.43
C ASN A 93 -32.24 29.35 2.65
N ASN A 94 -31.40 28.33 2.49
CA ASN A 94 -31.71 27.12 1.71
C ASN A 94 -31.64 25.82 2.53
N GLY A 95 -31.63 25.92 3.87
CA GLY A 95 -31.51 24.77 4.77
C GLY A 95 -30.23 23.98 4.51
N SER A 96 -30.33 22.66 4.42
CA SER A 96 -29.26 21.76 3.93
C SER A 96 -29.27 21.57 2.40
N GLY A 97 -30.14 22.30 1.70
CA GLY A 97 -30.31 22.21 0.25
C GLY A 97 -29.18 22.85 -0.55
N ALA A 98 -29.37 22.91 -1.87
CA ALA A 98 -28.41 23.50 -2.80
C ALA A 98 -29.07 24.50 -3.75
N THR A 99 -28.38 25.60 -4.03
CA THR A 99 -28.84 26.63 -4.97
C THR A 99 -27.81 26.86 -6.07
N LEU A 100 -28.19 26.66 -7.33
CA LEU A 100 -27.40 26.98 -8.51
C LEU A 100 -27.75 28.37 -9.01
N ASN A 101 -26.77 29.27 -9.00
CA ASN A 101 -26.85 30.63 -9.50
C ASN A 101 -26.09 30.72 -10.81
N ARG A 102 -26.80 30.91 -11.92
CA ARG A 102 -26.22 31.03 -13.26
C ARG A 102 -26.29 32.45 -13.75
N VAL A 103 -25.15 33.01 -14.13
CA VAL A 103 -25.08 34.34 -14.74
C VAL A 103 -25.19 34.23 -16.25
N THR A 104 -26.19 34.88 -16.83
CA THR A 104 -26.47 34.88 -18.27
C THR A 104 -26.02 36.18 -18.97
N GLY A 105 -25.71 37.24 -18.20
CA GLY A 105 -25.20 38.50 -18.74
C GLY A 105 -23.70 38.51 -19.06
N GLY A 106 -23.24 39.63 -19.64
CA GLY A 106 -21.89 39.77 -20.19
C GLY A 106 -20.78 40.19 -19.22
N ASN A 107 -21.03 40.22 -17.90
CA ASN A 107 -20.06 40.68 -16.91
C ASN A 107 -19.61 39.55 -15.96
N ALA A 108 -18.33 39.58 -15.57
CA ALA A 108 -17.79 38.70 -14.53
C ALA A 108 -18.43 38.98 -13.16
N SER A 109 -18.49 37.95 -12.33
CA SER A 109 -18.96 38.05 -10.95
C SER A 109 -17.84 38.54 -10.06
N VAL A 110 -18.07 39.66 -9.36
CA VAL A 110 -17.07 40.26 -8.46
C VAL A 110 -17.64 40.35 -7.04
N ILE A 111 -17.04 39.58 -6.12
CA ILE A 111 -17.46 39.46 -4.72
C ILE A 111 -16.43 40.20 -3.84
N LEU A 112 -16.78 41.41 -3.43
CA LEU A 112 -16.02 42.28 -2.51
C LEU A 112 -16.68 42.38 -1.13
N GLY A 113 -17.96 42.02 -1.02
CA GLY A 113 -18.72 41.97 0.23
C GLY A 113 -18.90 40.53 0.74
N GLN A 114 -20.04 40.25 1.36
CA GLN A 114 -20.32 38.97 2.03
C GLN A 114 -21.36 38.12 1.27
N LEU A 115 -21.07 36.83 1.08
CA LEU A 115 -22.03 35.81 0.65
C LEU A 115 -22.17 34.78 1.77
N ASN A 116 -23.36 34.67 2.35
CA ASN A 116 -23.67 33.71 3.40
C ASN A 116 -24.72 32.70 2.92
N ALA A 117 -24.60 31.43 3.31
CA ALA A 117 -25.62 30.42 3.04
C ALA A 117 -25.71 29.37 4.16
N THR A 118 -26.93 28.92 4.46
CA THR A 118 -27.14 27.80 5.39
C THR A 118 -26.73 26.45 4.79
N GLY A 119 -26.89 26.30 3.47
CA GLY A 119 -26.61 25.08 2.71
C GLY A 119 -25.59 25.34 1.61
N SER A 120 -25.75 24.68 0.46
CA SER A 120 -24.80 24.74 -0.66
C SER A 120 -25.12 25.85 -1.66
N VAL A 121 -24.09 26.50 -2.20
CA VAL A 121 -24.21 27.54 -3.23
C VAL A 121 -23.28 27.23 -4.39
N TYR A 122 -23.84 27.18 -5.60
CA TYR A 122 -23.11 27.05 -6.85
C TYR A 122 -23.26 28.39 -7.59
N LEU A 123 -22.16 29.00 -7.99
CA LEU A 123 -22.11 30.23 -8.78
C LEU A 123 -21.38 29.93 -10.08
N VAL A 124 -22.14 29.86 -11.18
CA VAL A 124 -21.60 29.60 -12.52
C VAL A 124 -21.69 30.87 -13.36
N ASN A 125 -20.56 31.34 -13.86
CA ASN A 125 -20.47 32.54 -14.70
C ASN A 125 -19.40 32.36 -15.79
N PRO A 126 -19.80 32.20 -17.07
CA PRO A 126 -18.89 32.08 -18.22
C PRO A 126 -17.82 33.18 -18.35
N GLN A 127 -18.09 34.37 -17.82
CA GLN A 127 -17.18 35.53 -17.86
C GLN A 127 -16.15 35.51 -16.72
N GLY A 128 -16.33 34.63 -15.73
CA GLY A 128 -15.43 34.44 -14.60
C GLY A 128 -16.03 34.87 -13.26
N VAL A 129 -15.35 34.45 -12.19
CA VAL A 129 -15.71 34.72 -10.80
C VAL A 129 -14.47 35.19 -10.05
N LEU A 130 -14.53 36.36 -9.43
CA LEU A 130 -13.49 36.92 -8.56
C LEU A 130 -14.03 37.13 -7.15
N VAL A 131 -13.44 36.48 -6.17
CA VAL A 131 -13.57 36.85 -4.75
C VAL A 131 -12.40 37.76 -4.42
N GLY A 132 -12.64 39.07 -4.26
CA GLY A 132 -11.57 40.04 -4.01
C GLY A 132 -11.04 40.00 -2.57
N PRO A 133 -9.97 40.74 -2.23
CA PRO A 133 -9.31 40.66 -0.92
C PRO A 133 -10.21 40.92 0.31
N GLY A 134 -11.25 41.75 0.17
CA GLY A 134 -12.25 41.99 1.22
C GLY A 134 -13.49 41.08 1.15
N GLY A 135 -13.58 40.25 0.11
CA GLY A 135 -14.71 39.36 -0.13
C GLY A 135 -14.69 38.15 0.81
N VAL A 136 -15.87 37.82 1.34
CA VAL A 136 -16.08 36.67 2.22
C VAL A 136 -17.21 35.81 1.69
N VAL A 137 -16.96 34.52 1.51
CA VAL A 137 -17.95 33.50 1.20
C VAL A 137 -18.02 32.53 2.38
N ALA A 138 -19.18 32.34 2.98
CA ALA A 138 -19.40 31.41 4.08
C ALA A 138 -20.66 30.56 3.82
N THR A 139 -20.48 29.25 3.72
CA THR A 139 -21.56 28.30 3.40
C THR A 139 -21.62 27.18 4.43
N GLY A 140 -22.82 26.68 4.74
CA GLY A 140 -22.98 25.49 5.58
C GLY A 140 -22.82 24.18 4.83
N GLY A 141 -23.16 24.17 3.53
CA GLY A 141 -22.90 23.08 2.59
C GLY A 141 -21.74 23.42 1.64
N ARG A 142 -21.78 22.88 0.42
CA ARG A 142 -20.73 23.06 -0.59
C ARG A 142 -20.75 24.46 -1.20
N PHE A 143 -19.58 25.03 -1.50
CA PHE A 143 -19.45 26.18 -2.39
C PHE A 143 -18.78 25.78 -3.71
N VAL A 144 -19.41 26.09 -4.85
CA VAL A 144 -18.83 25.89 -6.19
C VAL A 144 -18.79 27.22 -6.92
N ALA A 145 -17.60 27.68 -7.32
CA ALA A 145 -17.43 28.77 -8.26
C ALA A 145 -16.92 28.21 -9.59
N SER A 146 -17.66 28.44 -10.68
CA SER A 146 -17.27 27.91 -12.00
C SER A 146 -17.41 28.92 -13.13
N ALA A 147 -16.50 28.85 -14.11
CA ALA A 147 -16.69 29.45 -15.43
C ALA A 147 -17.26 28.47 -16.48
N LEU A 148 -17.34 27.18 -16.14
CA LEU A 148 -18.07 26.18 -16.88
C LEU A 148 -19.53 26.16 -16.40
N ASP A 149 -20.43 25.63 -17.23
CA ASP A 149 -21.84 25.54 -16.89
C ASP A 149 -22.21 24.15 -16.31
N ILE A 150 -23.36 24.09 -15.65
CA ILE A 150 -23.95 22.87 -15.08
C ILE A 150 -25.37 22.74 -15.64
N GLY A 151 -25.74 21.56 -16.15
CA GLY A 151 -27.10 21.33 -16.63
C GLY A 151 -28.15 21.35 -15.50
N ASN A 152 -29.30 21.99 -15.73
CA ASN A 152 -30.38 22.09 -14.74
C ASN A 152 -30.87 20.72 -14.27
N ASP A 153 -31.15 19.81 -15.21
CA ASP A 153 -31.71 18.50 -14.87
C ASP A 153 -30.74 17.68 -14.01
N ALA A 154 -29.46 17.65 -14.39
CA ALA A 154 -28.42 16.97 -13.60
C ALA A 154 -28.28 17.59 -12.19
N PHE A 155 -28.29 18.92 -12.11
CA PHE A 155 -28.25 19.61 -10.81
C PHE A 155 -29.44 19.24 -9.94
N MET A 156 -30.65 19.22 -10.50
CA MET A 156 -31.89 18.93 -9.79
C MET A 156 -31.99 17.45 -9.36
N GLN A 157 -31.40 16.53 -10.12
CA GLN A 157 -31.31 15.10 -9.75
C GLN A 157 -30.37 14.86 -8.55
N GLY A 158 -29.32 15.68 -8.40
CA GLY A 158 -28.46 15.68 -7.23
C GLY A 158 -27.41 14.56 -7.16
N GLY A 159 -27.07 13.95 -8.30
CA GLY A 159 -25.95 13.02 -8.45
C GLY A 159 -24.66 13.73 -8.92
N PRO A 160 -23.71 12.97 -9.52
CA PRO A 160 -22.50 13.53 -10.12
C PRO A 160 -22.80 14.65 -11.12
N LEU A 161 -21.97 15.69 -11.13
CA LEU A 161 -22.16 16.87 -11.97
C LEU A 161 -21.02 16.99 -12.98
N THR A 162 -21.38 16.95 -14.26
CA THR A 162 -20.46 17.30 -15.33
C THR A 162 -20.53 18.80 -15.60
N LEU A 163 -19.43 19.49 -15.32
CA LEU A 163 -19.22 20.89 -15.63
C LEU A 163 -18.61 20.98 -17.01
N SER A 164 -19.31 21.63 -17.94
CA SER A 164 -18.87 21.76 -19.33
C SER A 164 -19.55 22.97 -19.99
N GLY A 165 -19.18 23.29 -21.23
CA GLY A 165 -19.66 24.52 -21.87
C GLY A 165 -19.14 25.78 -21.18
N GLY A 166 -19.84 26.90 -21.29
CA GLY A 166 -19.39 28.18 -20.71
C GLY A 166 -18.23 28.85 -21.46
N GLY A 167 -17.63 29.86 -20.82
CA GLY A 167 -16.69 30.81 -21.44
C GLY A 167 -15.23 30.59 -21.02
N ASN A 168 -14.37 31.55 -21.38
CA ASN A 168 -12.94 31.53 -21.04
C ASN A 168 -12.64 32.29 -19.74
N GLY A 169 -13.66 32.60 -18.95
CA GLY A 169 -13.55 33.29 -17.68
C GLY A 169 -12.66 32.55 -16.67
N MET A 170 -11.93 33.33 -15.88
CA MET A 170 -11.11 32.79 -14.79
C MET A 170 -11.91 32.72 -13.49
N VAL A 171 -11.56 31.77 -12.63
CA VAL A 171 -12.07 31.71 -11.25
C VAL A 171 -10.92 32.01 -10.29
N ILE A 172 -11.00 33.13 -9.58
CA ILE A 172 -9.90 33.64 -8.74
C ILE A 172 -10.44 33.95 -7.34
N ASN A 173 -9.81 33.36 -6.32
CA ASN A 173 -9.99 33.74 -4.93
C ASN A 173 -8.79 34.53 -4.42
N LEU A 174 -8.99 35.79 -4.04
CA LEU A 174 -8.04 36.62 -3.28
C LEU A 174 -8.54 36.92 -1.87
N GLY A 175 -9.79 36.55 -1.55
CA GLY A 175 -10.44 36.79 -0.26
C GLY A 175 -10.49 35.54 0.62
N THR A 176 -11.59 35.38 1.35
CA THR A 176 -11.81 34.22 2.24
C THR A 176 -13.03 33.42 1.80
N ILE A 177 -12.84 32.11 1.58
CA ILE A 177 -13.92 31.17 1.30
C ILE A 177 -13.97 30.12 2.42
N GLY A 178 -15.15 29.93 3.00
CA GLY A 178 -15.40 28.98 4.08
C GLY A 178 -16.61 28.09 3.79
N SER A 179 -16.44 26.80 4.05
CA SER A 179 -17.51 25.82 4.09
C SER A 179 -17.42 25.04 5.41
N SER A 180 -18.45 25.10 6.25
CA SER A 180 -18.39 24.44 7.57
C SER A 180 -18.73 22.95 7.53
N GLY A 181 -19.56 22.50 6.58
CA GLY A 181 -20.03 21.12 6.47
C GLY A 181 -19.91 20.48 5.09
N GLY A 182 -19.37 21.19 4.10
CA GLY A 182 -19.20 20.68 2.74
C GLY A 182 -17.86 21.05 2.11
N ASP A 183 -17.77 20.85 0.81
CA ASP A 183 -16.55 21.04 0.03
C ASP A 183 -16.49 22.46 -0.62
N VAL A 184 -15.34 22.83 -1.16
CA VAL A 184 -15.15 24.07 -1.94
C VAL A 184 -14.50 23.76 -3.28
N PHE A 185 -15.12 24.19 -4.39
CA PHE A 185 -14.61 23.96 -5.74
C PHE A 185 -14.41 25.27 -6.49
N LEU A 186 -13.23 25.44 -7.08
CA LEU A 186 -12.91 26.49 -8.04
C LEU A 186 -12.66 25.84 -9.40
N VAL A 187 -13.49 26.13 -10.40
CA VAL A 187 -13.46 25.44 -11.69
C VAL A 187 -13.42 26.43 -12.87
N SER A 188 -12.46 26.30 -13.77
CA SER A 188 -12.39 27.12 -14.98
C SER A 188 -11.88 26.31 -16.17
N ARG A 189 -12.17 26.75 -17.40
CA ARG A 189 -11.47 26.20 -18.57
C ARG A 189 -10.01 26.63 -18.61
N THR A 190 -9.73 27.87 -18.24
CA THR A 190 -8.45 28.54 -18.49
C THR A 190 -7.60 28.62 -17.23
N ALA A 191 -8.14 29.19 -16.15
CA ALA A 191 -7.40 29.35 -14.90
C ALA A 191 -8.32 29.36 -13.67
N ALA A 192 -8.03 28.46 -12.73
CA ALA A 192 -8.59 28.45 -11.39
C ALA A 192 -7.47 28.73 -10.37
N VAL A 193 -7.61 29.80 -9.59
CA VAL A 193 -6.52 30.33 -8.75
C VAL A 193 -7.01 30.64 -7.34
N ASN A 194 -6.28 30.13 -6.34
CA ASN A 194 -6.39 30.58 -4.96
C ASN A 194 -5.15 31.38 -4.56
N GLY A 195 -5.28 32.69 -4.40
CA GLY A 195 -4.30 33.57 -3.74
C GLY A 195 -4.73 34.03 -2.34
N GLY A 196 -5.94 33.68 -1.91
CA GLY A 196 -6.51 34.01 -0.60
C GLY A 196 -6.49 32.83 0.38
N SER A 197 -7.56 32.67 1.15
CA SER A 197 -7.74 31.57 2.11
C SER A 197 -8.99 30.76 1.77
N ILE A 198 -8.87 29.43 1.78
CA ILE A 198 -9.98 28.49 1.67
C ILE A 198 -9.98 27.55 2.87
N ASN A 199 -11.13 27.43 3.54
CA ASN A 199 -11.31 26.58 4.72
C ASN A 199 -12.53 25.65 4.57
N ALA A 200 -12.29 24.34 4.56
CA ALA A 200 -13.32 23.29 4.50
C ALA A 200 -12.96 22.13 5.45
N PRO A 201 -12.99 22.32 6.79
CA PRO A 201 -12.41 21.38 7.75
C PRO A 201 -13.08 19.99 7.79
N GLN A 202 -14.31 19.87 7.32
CA GLN A 202 -15.05 18.61 7.17
C GLN A 202 -15.16 18.16 5.70
N GLY A 203 -14.59 18.95 4.80
CA GLY A 203 -14.79 18.89 3.36
C GLY A 203 -13.49 18.73 2.58
N THR A 204 -13.63 18.76 1.26
CA THR A 204 -12.54 18.76 0.31
C THR A 204 -12.42 20.15 -0.34
N VAL A 205 -11.20 20.64 -0.54
CA VAL A 205 -10.95 21.84 -1.35
C VAL A 205 -10.37 21.42 -2.68
N GLU A 206 -11.03 21.80 -3.77
CA GLU A 206 -10.63 21.41 -5.12
C GLU A 206 -10.50 22.60 -6.06
N ILE A 207 -9.38 22.65 -6.78
CA ILE A 207 -9.09 23.66 -7.80
C ILE A 207 -8.83 22.92 -9.10
N ALA A 208 -9.72 23.07 -10.07
CA ALA A 208 -9.68 22.30 -11.30
C ALA A 208 -9.71 23.19 -12.54
N SER A 209 -8.91 22.83 -13.54
CA SER A 209 -8.96 23.48 -14.84
C SER A 209 -9.08 22.51 -16.01
N GLY A 210 -10.09 22.70 -16.86
CA GLY A 210 -10.24 21.97 -18.12
C GLY A 210 -11.57 22.22 -18.86
N ASN A 211 -11.74 21.61 -20.03
CA ASN A 211 -12.91 21.81 -20.90
C ASN A 211 -14.16 21.16 -20.33
N GLN A 212 -13.96 20.04 -19.66
CA GLN A 212 -14.99 19.27 -18.97
C GLN A 212 -14.39 18.78 -17.66
N VAL A 213 -15.17 18.94 -16.59
CA VAL A 213 -14.79 18.56 -15.23
C VAL A 213 -15.96 17.76 -14.64
N LEU A 214 -15.70 16.53 -14.21
CA LEU A 214 -16.68 15.73 -13.49
C LEU A 214 -16.47 15.93 -11.99
N LEU A 215 -17.54 16.31 -11.29
CA LEU A 215 -17.65 16.33 -9.83
C LEU A 215 -18.42 15.10 -9.35
N GLN A 216 -17.82 14.30 -8.50
CA GLN A 216 -18.45 13.15 -7.85
C GLN A 216 -18.13 13.11 -6.36
N ASP A 217 -19.09 12.72 -5.53
CA ASP A 217 -18.86 12.65 -4.09
C ASP A 217 -18.05 11.40 -3.75
N SER A 218 -16.96 11.57 -3.02
CA SER A 218 -16.11 10.49 -2.53
C SER A 218 -15.57 10.83 -1.15
N SER A 219 -15.58 9.86 -0.24
CA SER A 219 -15.04 10.03 1.12
C SER A 219 -13.57 9.59 1.25
N GLY A 220 -13.04 8.82 0.29
CA GLY A 220 -11.69 8.25 0.37
C GLY A 220 -10.86 8.37 -0.92
N GLY A 221 -11.36 9.07 -1.94
CA GLY A 221 -10.65 9.24 -3.21
C GLY A 221 -10.95 10.60 -3.85
N GLN A 222 -10.33 10.84 -5.01
CA GLN A 222 -10.51 12.08 -5.77
C GLN A 222 -12.00 12.31 -6.12
N GLN A 223 -12.48 13.55 -5.89
CA GLN A 223 -13.85 13.94 -6.23
C GLN A 223 -13.94 14.60 -7.62
N VAL A 224 -12.83 15.14 -8.13
CA VAL A 224 -12.75 15.74 -9.47
C VAL A 224 -11.93 14.92 -10.43
N PHE A 225 -12.45 14.86 -11.67
CA PHE A 225 -11.78 14.30 -12.83
C PHE A 225 -11.87 15.32 -13.97
N VAL A 226 -10.72 15.68 -14.51
CA VAL A 226 -10.63 16.60 -15.65
C VAL A 226 -10.43 15.80 -16.93
N GLN A 227 -11.20 16.10 -17.98
CA GLN A 227 -11.03 15.47 -19.28
C GLN A 227 -9.68 15.86 -19.93
N THR A 228 -8.97 14.89 -20.48
CA THR A 228 -7.76 15.12 -21.30
C THR A 228 -8.07 15.96 -22.55
N GLY A 229 -7.09 16.68 -23.07
CA GLY A 229 -7.18 17.55 -24.24
C GLY A 229 -7.52 19.01 -23.93
N SER A 230 -7.53 19.42 -22.65
CA SER A 230 -8.12 20.69 -22.24
C SER A 230 -7.16 21.84 -21.96
N GLY A 231 -5.91 21.55 -21.61
CA GLY A 231 -4.99 22.54 -21.03
C GLY A 231 -5.51 23.17 -19.74
N GLY A 232 -5.10 24.41 -19.48
CA GLY A 232 -5.54 25.23 -18.34
C GLY A 232 -4.50 25.31 -17.20
N THR A 233 -4.82 26.09 -16.17
CA THR A 233 -3.99 26.24 -14.97
C THR A 233 -4.81 26.10 -13.70
N ALA A 234 -4.39 25.21 -12.80
CA ALA A 234 -4.85 25.15 -11.41
C ALA A 234 -3.72 25.63 -10.49
N MET A 235 -3.93 26.72 -9.75
CA MET A 235 -2.89 27.33 -8.93
C MET A 235 -3.36 27.61 -7.51
N ASN A 236 -2.55 27.20 -6.54
CA ASN A 236 -2.64 27.66 -5.17
C ASN A 236 -1.40 28.48 -4.82
N GLY A 237 -1.56 29.79 -4.68
CA GLY A 237 -0.60 30.73 -4.08
C GLY A 237 -0.93 31.13 -2.63
N GLY A 238 -2.08 30.69 -2.11
CA GLY A 238 -2.60 31.05 -0.79
C GLY A 238 -2.69 29.89 0.19
N VAL A 239 -3.63 29.97 1.13
CA VAL A 239 -3.85 28.97 2.19
C VAL A 239 -5.03 28.07 1.83
N ILE A 240 -4.83 26.76 2.01
CA ILE A 240 -5.89 25.74 1.98
C ILE A 240 -5.85 24.96 3.29
N ARG A 241 -7.00 24.89 3.98
CA ARG A 241 -7.22 24.03 5.15
C ARG A 241 -8.46 23.19 4.92
N ALA A 242 -8.30 21.87 4.84
CA ALA A 242 -9.39 20.97 4.47
C ALA A 242 -9.19 19.58 5.10
N ALA A 243 -10.19 18.70 4.99
CA ALA A 243 -9.96 17.28 5.25
C ALA A 243 -9.07 16.68 4.14
N GLN A 244 -9.37 17.05 2.90
CA GLN A 244 -8.64 16.66 1.71
C GLN A 244 -8.46 17.87 0.77
N ALA A 245 -7.40 17.90 -0.02
CA ALA A 245 -7.16 18.96 -1.00
C ALA A 245 -6.74 18.39 -2.36
N SER A 246 -7.27 18.94 -3.45
CA SER A 246 -6.96 18.50 -4.81
C SER A 246 -6.74 19.68 -5.76
N LEU A 247 -5.62 19.68 -6.48
CA LEU A 247 -5.39 20.58 -7.61
C LEU A 247 -5.23 19.72 -8.87
N GLN A 248 -6.07 19.95 -9.89
CA GLN A 248 -6.08 19.13 -11.09
C GLN A 248 -6.15 19.93 -12.39
N ALA A 249 -5.29 19.58 -13.35
CA ALA A 249 -5.33 20.08 -14.71
C ALA A 249 -4.84 19.00 -15.68
N ALA A 250 -5.73 18.31 -16.39
CA ALA A 250 -5.38 17.09 -17.15
C ALA A 250 -4.17 17.26 -18.08
N ASP A 251 -4.19 18.27 -18.96
CA ASP A 251 -3.09 18.59 -19.89
C ASP A 251 -2.47 19.96 -19.58
N GLY A 252 -2.82 20.52 -18.44
CA GLY A 252 -2.52 21.89 -18.05
C GLY A 252 -1.32 21.98 -17.13
N ASN A 253 -1.29 23.05 -16.33
CA ASN A 253 -0.27 23.23 -15.32
C ASN A 253 -0.91 23.29 -13.93
N VAL A 254 -0.35 22.52 -13.01
CA VAL A 254 -0.66 22.60 -11.59
C VAL A 254 0.49 23.31 -10.88
N TYR A 255 0.18 24.41 -10.23
CA TYR A 255 1.13 25.20 -9.44
C TYR A 255 0.69 25.22 -7.98
N ALA A 256 1.28 24.34 -7.16
CA ALA A 256 1.16 24.42 -5.71
C ALA A 256 2.31 25.29 -5.20
N LEU A 257 2.10 26.61 -5.20
CA LEU A 257 3.11 27.60 -4.85
C LEU A 257 2.87 28.11 -3.43
N ALA A 258 3.44 27.44 -2.45
CA ALA A 258 3.43 27.93 -1.08
C ALA A 258 4.71 28.73 -0.79
N GLY A 259 4.60 30.06 -0.65
CA GLY A 259 5.68 30.83 -0.01
C GLY A 259 5.89 30.40 1.45
N ASN A 260 6.84 31.01 2.17
CA ASN A 260 7.17 30.67 3.57
C ASN A 260 5.98 30.73 4.57
N SER A 261 4.85 31.35 4.20
CA SER A 261 3.64 31.51 5.03
C SER A 261 2.37 30.88 4.45
N SER A 262 2.42 30.34 3.22
CA SER A 262 1.27 29.72 2.54
C SER A 262 1.41 28.20 2.62
N ALA A 263 0.30 27.48 2.78
CA ALA A 263 0.32 26.03 2.99
C ALA A 263 -0.95 25.36 2.46
N ILE A 264 -0.78 24.14 1.93
CA ILE A 264 -1.89 23.19 1.77
C ILE A 264 -1.83 22.25 2.97
N ARG A 265 -2.88 22.24 3.80
CA ARG A 265 -3.00 21.38 4.97
C ARG A 265 -4.28 20.54 4.88
N ALA A 266 -4.12 19.24 4.73
CA ALA A 266 -5.17 18.24 4.75
C ALA A 266 -5.16 17.52 6.11
N THR A 267 -6.22 17.66 6.89
CA THR A 267 -6.39 16.99 8.19
C THR A 267 -7.67 16.16 8.16
N GLY A 268 -7.50 14.85 8.03
CA GLY A 268 -8.59 13.89 7.91
C GLY A 268 -9.60 13.96 9.05
N THR A 269 -10.76 13.37 8.80
CA THR A 269 -11.87 13.20 9.74
C THR A 269 -12.07 11.71 10.05
N ALA A 270 -13.06 11.35 10.87
CA ALA A 270 -13.40 9.94 11.12
C ALA A 270 -13.78 9.18 9.83
N THR A 271 -14.19 9.88 8.77
CA THR A 271 -14.69 9.28 7.52
C THR A 271 -13.87 9.63 6.29
N ARG A 272 -12.83 10.48 6.41
CA ARG A 272 -11.95 10.90 5.31
C ARG A 272 -10.51 10.91 5.79
N ASP A 273 -9.60 10.32 5.04
CA ASP A 273 -8.17 10.39 5.33
C ASP A 273 -7.62 11.80 5.06
N GLY A 274 -6.45 12.10 5.63
CA GLY A 274 -5.72 13.32 5.28
C GLY A 274 -5.00 13.13 3.97
N HIS A 275 -5.48 13.79 2.90
CA HIS A 275 -4.90 13.61 1.56
C HIS A 275 -4.72 14.90 0.77
N VAL A 276 -3.60 15.01 0.06
CA VAL A 276 -3.34 16.08 -0.93
C VAL A 276 -3.04 15.47 -2.29
N TRP A 277 -3.79 15.87 -3.33
CA TRP A 277 -3.54 15.50 -4.72
C TRP A 277 -3.08 16.70 -5.54
N LEU A 278 -1.99 16.54 -6.27
CA LEU A 278 -1.51 17.47 -7.29
C LEU A 278 -1.37 16.71 -8.62
N VAL A 279 -2.31 16.90 -9.54
CA VAL A 279 -2.50 15.99 -10.68
C VAL A 279 -2.53 16.73 -12.01
N ALA A 280 -1.59 16.43 -12.89
CA ALA A 280 -1.54 16.93 -14.27
C ALA A 280 -1.08 15.85 -15.25
N ASP A 281 -1.92 14.85 -15.48
CA ASP A 281 -1.59 13.59 -16.16
C ASP A 281 -0.81 13.71 -17.47
N GLN A 282 -1.18 14.67 -18.33
CA GLN A 282 -0.50 15.01 -19.58
C GLN A 282 0.23 16.36 -19.49
N GLY A 283 0.11 17.04 -18.36
CA GLY A 283 0.60 18.38 -18.09
C GLY A 283 1.83 18.43 -17.20
N ALA A 284 2.02 19.56 -16.54
CA ALA A 284 3.12 19.77 -15.60
C ALA A 284 2.63 20.05 -14.18
N VAL A 285 3.30 19.48 -13.17
CA VAL A 285 3.16 19.91 -11.77
C VAL A 285 4.45 20.58 -11.33
N HIS A 286 4.31 21.78 -10.77
CA HIS A 286 5.34 22.47 -9.99
C HIS A 286 4.89 22.56 -8.53
N ALA A 287 5.45 21.70 -7.69
CA ALA A 287 5.16 21.68 -6.25
C ALA A 287 6.25 22.41 -5.48
N ASN A 288 5.88 23.49 -4.79
CA ASN A 288 6.78 24.32 -4.00
C ASN A 288 6.14 24.72 -2.67
N GLY A 289 6.94 24.79 -1.61
CA GLY A 289 6.45 25.19 -0.29
C GLY A 289 5.82 24.07 0.52
N THR A 290 5.01 24.44 1.52
CA THR A 290 4.55 23.51 2.56
C THR A 290 3.30 22.74 2.12
N LEU A 291 3.43 21.41 2.08
CA LEU A 291 2.34 20.45 1.88
C LEU A 291 2.27 19.56 3.11
N ALA A 292 1.12 19.49 3.77
CA ALA A 292 0.94 18.66 4.95
C ALA A 292 -0.34 17.83 4.87
N ALA A 293 -0.22 16.55 5.24
CA ALA A 293 -1.33 15.60 5.29
C ALA A 293 -1.27 14.80 6.60
N THR A 294 -2.37 14.78 7.35
CA THR A 294 -2.48 14.09 8.64
C THR A 294 -3.87 13.49 8.77
N ASN A 295 -3.98 12.27 9.30
CA ASN A 295 -5.26 11.62 9.56
C ASN A 295 -5.87 12.13 10.87
N ALA A 296 -7.14 11.79 11.11
CA ALA A 296 -7.86 12.22 12.31
C ALA A 296 -7.26 11.73 13.63
N ASP A 297 -6.59 10.58 13.60
CA ASP A 297 -5.91 9.97 14.76
C ASP A 297 -4.50 10.57 15.02
N GLY A 298 -4.07 11.53 14.20
CA GLY A 298 -2.74 12.14 14.27
C GLY A 298 -1.64 11.37 13.53
N SER A 299 -1.93 10.19 12.97
CA SER A 299 -1.01 9.52 12.06
C SER A 299 -0.83 10.34 10.78
N GLY A 300 0.32 10.21 10.11
CA GLY A 300 0.56 10.93 8.87
C GLY A 300 -0.40 10.48 7.76
N GLY A 301 -0.88 11.44 6.96
CA GLY A 301 -1.68 11.20 5.77
C GLY A 301 -0.83 10.99 4.51
N THR A 302 -1.40 11.24 3.34
CA THR A 302 -0.71 11.05 2.05
C THR A 302 -0.66 12.33 1.22
N VAL A 303 0.47 12.57 0.58
CA VAL A 303 0.60 13.56 -0.50
C VAL A 303 0.91 12.81 -1.78
N GLU A 304 0.13 13.04 -2.83
CA GLU A 304 0.31 12.41 -4.14
C GLU A 304 0.49 13.48 -5.21
N THR A 305 1.55 13.32 -6.00
CA THR A 305 1.89 14.24 -7.08
C THR A 305 2.13 13.46 -8.35
N ARG A 306 1.27 13.64 -9.36
CA ARG A 306 1.32 12.90 -10.61
C ARG A 306 1.29 13.86 -11.80
N ALA A 307 2.26 13.77 -12.70
CA ALA A 307 2.30 14.62 -13.89
C ALA A 307 3.08 14.00 -15.04
N ASN A 308 2.85 14.48 -16.27
CA ASN A 308 3.75 14.15 -17.39
C ASN A 308 5.13 14.81 -17.22
N THR A 309 5.17 16.05 -16.72
CA THR A 309 6.40 16.72 -16.30
C THR A 309 6.31 17.11 -14.83
N LEU A 310 7.27 16.65 -14.02
CA LEU A 310 7.25 16.85 -12.58
C LEU A 310 8.46 17.65 -12.10
N ASP A 311 8.20 18.71 -11.34
CA ASP A 311 9.19 19.52 -10.64
C ASP A 311 8.72 19.75 -9.21
N VAL A 312 9.52 19.30 -8.24
CA VAL A 312 9.21 19.42 -6.81
C VAL A 312 10.22 20.29 -6.09
N ALA A 313 11.01 21.08 -6.83
CA ALA A 313 12.02 21.95 -6.28
C ALA A 313 11.41 22.95 -5.27
N GLY A 314 11.89 22.90 -4.03
CA GLY A 314 11.43 23.75 -2.94
C GLY A 314 10.19 23.25 -2.20
N ALA A 315 9.63 22.08 -2.54
CA ALA A 315 8.62 21.44 -1.72
C ALA A 315 9.16 21.10 -0.31
N ASN A 316 8.29 21.20 0.69
CA ASN A 316 8.50 20.80 2.07
C ASN A 316 7.28 19.99 2.53
N VAL A 317 7.42 18.66 2.55
CA VAL A 317 6.30 17.75 2.78
C VAL A 317 6.34 17.19 4.20
N THR A 318 5.19 17.19 4.86
CA THR A 318 4.97 16.53 6.16
C THR A 318 3.75 15.62 6.05
N ALA A 319 3.99 14.32 5.91
CA ALA A 319 2.96 13.30 5.75
C ALA A 319 3.52 11.94 6.23
N ARG A 320 2.73 10.87 6.15
CA ARG A 320 3.27 9.51 6.27
C ARG A 320 3.99 9.12 4.99
N THR A 321 3.37 9.40 3.84
CA THR A 321 3.89 9.06 2.52
C THR A 321 3.76 10.22 1.54
N TRP A 322 4.79 10.43 0.74
CA TRP A 322 4.77 11.31 -0.43
C TRP A 322 5.03 10.48 -1.69
N LYS A 323 4.02 10.38 -2.56
CA LYS A 323 4.06 9.65 -3.82
C LYS A 323 4.31 10.60 -4.99
N LEU A 324 5.29 10.29 -5.82
CA LEU A 324 5.69 11.04 -7.00
C LEU A 324 5.58 10.13 -8.24
N GLY A 325 4.78 10.52 -9.22
CA GLY A 325 4.59 9.75 -10.45
C GLY A 325 4.80 10.59 -11.70
N ALA A 326 5.64 10.11 -12.62
CA ALA A 326 5.81 10.68 -13.95
C ALA A 326 6.21 9.60 -14.97
N PRO A 327 6.11 9.83 -16.29
CA PRO A 327 6.62 8.90 -17.31
C PRO A 327 8.12 8.62 -17.18
N SER A 328 8.89 9.65 -16.82
CA SER A 328 10.31 9.58 -16.45
C SER A 328 10.59 10.65 -15.39
N PHE A 329 11.61 10.43 -14.55
CA PHE A 329 11.94 11.40 -13.52
C PHE A 329 13.45 11.53 -13.28
N THR A 330 13.91 12.76 -13.15
CA THR A 330 15.29 13.06 -12.77
C THR A 330 15.30 13.74 -11.41
N VAL A 331 15.90 13.05 -10.44
CA VAL A 331 16.23 13.60 -9.12
C VAL A 331 17.51 14.45 -9.27
N ASP A 332 17.38 15.63 -9.87
CA ASP A 332 18.45 16.64 -9.87
C ASP A 332 18.66 17.20 -8.44
N GLN A 333 19.66 18.07 -8.25
CA GLN A 333 19.95 18.58 -6.90
C GLN A 333 18.77 19.32 -6.25
N ALA A 334 17.97 20.06 -7.01
CA ALA A 334 16.85 20.83 -6.44
C ALA A 334 15.70 19.91 -6.01
N ASN A 335 15.41 18.88 -6.81
CA ASN A 335 14.47 17.82 -6.44
C ASN A 335 15.00 17.00 -5.26
N ALA A 336 16.29 16.64 -5.27
CA ALA A 336 16.95 15.88 -4.20
C ALA A 336 16.84 16.58 -2.84
N ASP A 337 17.06 17.90 -2.80
CA ASP A 337 16.89 18.70 -1.59
C ASP A 337 15.46 18.63 -1.03
N SER A 338 14.45 18.59 -1.90
CA SER A 338 13.04 18.43 -1.49
C SER A 338 12.74 17.04 -0.95
N LEU A 339 13.25 15.99 -1.60
CA LEU A 339 13.09 14.62 -1.09
C LEU A 339 13.76 14.48 0.28
N ALA A 340 14.99 14.97 0.42
CA ALA A 340 15.75 14.95 1.68
C ALA A 340 15.02 15.68 2.81
N ARG A 341 14.41 16.84 2.55
CA ARG A 341 13.58 17.55 3.53
C ARG A 341 12.35 16.75 3.94
N GLY A 342 11.61 16.17 2.99
CA GLY A 342 10.45 15.33 3.29
C GLY A 342 10.81 14.12 4.16
N LEU A 343 11.89 13.43 3.80
CA LEU A 343 12.44 12.30 4.57
C LEU A 343 12.87 12.70 5.97
N ALA A 344 13.54 13.85 6.12
CA ALA A 344 13.94 14.40 7.43
C ALA A 344 12.74 14.79 8.31
N ASN A 345 11.59 15.15 7.71
CA ASN A 345 10.34 15.40 8.42
C ASN A 345 9.62 14.09 8.83
N GLY A 346 10.16 12.91 8.50
CA GLY A 346 9.51 11.63 8.77
C GLY A 346 8.57 11.14 7.65
N THR A 347 8.52 11.83 6.51
CA THR A 347 7.69 11.43 5.36
C THR A 347 8.44 10.42 4.51
N SER A 348 7.93 9.19 4.37
CA SER A 348 8.51 8.23 3.43
C SER A 348 8.19 8.67 1.99
N VAL A 349 9.16 8.56 1.10
CA VAL A 349 9.06 9.05 -0.28
C VAL A 349 9.04 7.87 -1.24
N ASP A 350 8.06 7.84 -2.12
CA ASP A 350 7.90 6.83 -3.16
C ASP A 350 7.87 7.51 -4.53
N VAL A 351 8.84 7.21 -5.38
CA VAL A 351 9.00 7.80 -6.71
C VAL A 351 8.85 6.73 -7.75
N GLU A 352 7.99 6.94 -8.74
CA GLU A 352 7.72 5.99 -9.81
C GLU A 352 7.85 6.65 -11.20
N ALA A 353 8.81 6.18 -11.99
CA ALA A 353 8.95 6.49 -13.42
C ALA A 353 8.14 5.49 -14.26
N SER A 354 6.86 5.76 -14.45
CA SER A 354 5.84 4.84 -14.97
C SER A 354 6.04 4.26 -16.38
N THR A 355 6.89 4.84 -17.22
CA THR A 355 7.12 4.33 -18.59
C THR A 355 8.59 4.28 -19.02
N GLY A 356 9.49 4.82 -18.21
CA GLY A 356 10.88 5.02 -18.58
C GLY A 356 11.84 4.87 -17.41
N ASP A 357 13.00 5.50 -17.55
CA ASP A 357 14.06 5.42 -16.55
C ASP A 357 13.92 6.48 -15.45
N LEU A 358 14.48 6.17 -14.29
CA LEU A 358 14.68 7.10 -13.18
C LEU A 358 16.17 7.39 -13.00
N ASN A 359 16.55 8.66 -13.05
CA ASN A 359 17.94 9.10 -12.89
C ASN A 359 18.13 9.92 -11.62
N VAL A 360 19.11 9.57 -10.79
CA VAL A 360 19.50 10.34 -9.60
C VAL A 360 20.81 11.07 -9.85
N GLY A 361 20.75 12.39 -9.95
CA GLY A 361 21.92 13.25 -10.13
C GLY A 361 22.26 14.13 -8.93
N GLY A 362 21.33 14.27 -7.96
CA GLY A 362 21.50 15.07 -6.75
C GLY A 362 21.72 14.22 -5.49
N ASN A 363 22.22 14.87 -4.43
CA ASN A 363 22.43 14.22 -3.14
C ASN A 363 21.14 14.17 -2.31
N VAL A 364 20.74 12.98 -1.88
CA VAL A 364 19.59 12.76 -0.98
C VAL A 364 20.10 12.17 0.32
N GLN A 365 20.19 12.99 1.37
CA GLN A 365 20.71 12.57 2.67
C GLN A 365 19.78 12.99 3.80
N TRP A 366 19.48 12.07 4.72
CA TRP A 366 18.59 12.36 5.85
C TRP A 366 18.92 11.55 7.10
N ASN A 367 18.45 12.04 8.25
CA ASN A 367 18.44 11.32 9.51
C ASN A 367 16.98 11.06 9.92
N GLY A 368 16.63 9.81 10.17
CA GLY A 368 15.28 9.41 10.55
C GLY A 368 14.89 8.03 10.03
N ASN A 369 13.66 7.63 10.34
CA ASN A 369 13.11 6.29 10.02
C ASN A 369 12.32 6.27 8.70
N ALA A 370 12.12 7.43 8.05
CA ALA A 370 11.45 7.50 6.77
C ALA A 370 12.25 6.77 5.69
N SER A 371 11.56 6.04 4.82
CA SER A 371 12.18 5.25 3.75
C SER A 371 12.04 5.92 2.39
N LEU A 372 12.97 5.63 1.49
CA LEU A 372 12.99 6.12 0.11
C LEU A 372 12.86 4.94 -0.86
N THR A 373 11.83 4.97 -1.71
CA THR A 373 11.68 4.06 -2.85
C THR A 373 11.86 4.83 -4.14
N LEU A 374 12.70 4.31 -5.02
CA LEU A 374 12.94 4.81 -6.37
C LEU A 374 12.63 3.68 -7.35
N GLY A 375 11.43 3.73 -7.93
CA GLY A 375 10.91 2.80 -8.92
C GLY A 375 10.95 3.37 -10.34
N ALA A 376 11.22 2.49 -11.31
CA ALA A 376 11.17 2.82 -12.72
C ALA A 376 10.63 1.64 -13.52
N ALA A 377 9.82 1.93 -14.54
CA ALA A 377 9.29 0.92 -15.45
C ALA A 377 10.40 0.20 -16.20
N HIS A 378 11.54 0.85 -16.44
CA HIS A 378 12.71 0.22 -17.06
C HIS A 378 13.91 0.22 -16.11
N SER A 379 14.75 1.26 -16.08
CA SER A 379 15.99 1.26 -15.27
C SER A 379 16.09 2.37 -14.24
N VAL A 380 16.82 2.11 -13.16
CA VAL A 380 17.18 3.09 -12.12
C VAL A 380 18.68 3.33 -12.15
N ALA A 381 19.11 4.58 -12.33
CA ALA A 381 20.52 4.95 -12.40
C ALA A 381 20.90 6.04 -11.38
N ILE A 382 22.00 5.83 -10.65
CA ILE A 382 22.60 6.82 -9.76
C ILE A 382 23.87 7.35 -10.43
N GLY A 383 23.89 8.65 -10.69
CA GLY A 383 24.94 9.34 -11.42
C GLY A 383 26.23 9.50 -10.62
N ALA A 384 27.34 9.68 -11.34
CA ALA A 384 28.64 9.97 -10.73
C ALA A 384 28.58 11.28 -9.93
N GLY A 385 28.94 11.21 -8.64
CA GLY A 385 28.90 12.34 -7.70
C GLY A 385 27.60 12.47 -6.91
N ALA A 386 26.55 11.71 -7.22
CA ALA A 386 25.35 11.62 -6.41
C ALA A 386 25.58 10.72 -5.18
N THR A 387 25.06 11.14 -4.03
CA THR A 387 25.08 10.36 -2.78
C THR A 387 23.65 10.20 -2.26
N ILE A 388 23.23 8.96 -2.04
CA ILE A 388 22.03 8.63 -1.27
C ILE A 388 22.49 8.09 0.09
N GLY A 389 22.06 8.68 1.20
CA GLY A 389 22.53 8.24 2.52
C GLY A 389 21.53 8.45 3.66
N ASN A 390 21.53 7.51 4.61
CA ASN A 390 20.70 7.57 5.80
C ASN A 390 21.54 7.33 7.07
N THR A 391 21.24 8.07 8.14
CA THR A 391 21.85 7.85 9.47
C THR A 391 20.84 7.49 10.56
N GLY A 392 19.61 7.15 10.18
CA GLY A 392 18.55 6.68 11.07
C GLY A 392 18.22 5.20 10.78
N ASN A 393 16.94 4.85 10.67
CA ASN A 393 16.51 3.49 10.32
C ASN A 393 15.73 3.42 9.00
N GLY A 394 15.91 4.42 8.12
CA GLY A 394 15.23 4.48 6.83
C GLY A 394 15.76 3.42 5.86
N ASN A 395 14.85 2.75 5.15
CA ASN A 395 15.23 1.81 4.09
C ASN A 395 15.39 2.54 2.75
N LEU A 396 16.20 1.96 1.87
CA LEU A 396 16.28 2.34 0.46
C LEU A 396 15.86 1.17 -0.42
N THR A 397 14.94 1.42 -1.33
CA THR A 397 14.55 0.48 -2.39
C THR A 397 14.82 1.11 -3.75
N LEU A 398 15.66 0.46 -4.55
CA LEU A 398 15.85 0.78 -5.97
C LEU A 398 15.15 -0.33 -6.76
N ARG A 399 14.12 0.00 -7.54
CA ARG A 399 13.31 -0.99 -8.27
C ARG A 399 13.28 -0.65 -9.75
N ALA A 400 14.09 -1.37 -10.52
CA ALA A 400 13.95 -1.45 -11.97
C ALA A 400 12.84 -2.45 -12.33
N ASP A 401 12.36 -2.41 -13.58
CA ASP A 401 11.24 -3.21 -14.07
C ASP A 401 10.04 -3.20 -13.11
N SER A 402 9.62 -2.00 -12.69
CA SER A 402 8.60 -1.85 -11.64
C SER A 402 7.28 -2.55 -11.99
N GLY A 403 6.96 -2.65 -13.29
CA GLY A 403 5.80 -3.38 -13.82
C GLY A 403 5.95 -4.90 -13.90
N GLY A 404 7.15 -5.45 -13.67
CA GLY A 404 7.43 -6.89 -13.73
C GLY A 404 7.14 -7.48 -15.11
N ILE A 405 7.62 -6.82 -16.18
CA ILE A 405 7.34 -7.19 -17.58
C ILE A 405 8.56 -7.73 -18.33
N ASP A 406 9.66 -8.00 -17.64
CA ASP A 406 10.87 -8.64 -18.16
C ASP A 406 11.50 -7.88 -19.34
N ASN A 407 11.64 -6.57 -19.17
CA ASN A 407 12.06 -5.64 -20.21
C ASN A 407 13.56 -5.32 -20.24
N GLY A 408 14.42 -6.00 -19.48
CA GLY A 408 15.85 -5.71 -19.40
C GLY A 408 16.23 -4.66 -18.35
N GLY A 409 15.28 -4.24 -17.51
CA GLY A 409 15.45 -3.19 -16.52
C GLY A 409 16.61 -3.44 -15.55
N GLY A 410 17.54 -2.49 -15.44
CA GLY A 410 18.72 -2.59 -14.59
C GLY A 410 18.80 -1.54 -13.48
N VAL A 411 19.59 -1.84 -12.45
CA VAL A 411 19.98 -0.89 -11.39
C VAL A 411 21.47 -0.59 -11.51
N ALA A 412 21.81 0.66 -11.86
CA ALA A 412 23.18 1.08 -12.07
C ALA A 412 23.59 2.19 -11.10
N ASN A 413 24.44 1.87 -10.12
CA ASN A 413 25.04 2.86 -9.24
C ASN A 413 26.45 3.25 -9.72
N SER A 414 26.62 4.50 -10.14
CA SER A 414 27.92 5.14 -10.40
C SER A 414 28.31 6.17 -9.33
N GLY A 415 27.48 6.34 -8.31
CA GLY A 415 27.68 7.23 -7.17
C GLY A 415 27.94 6.47 -5.87
N THR A 416 27.40 7.01 -4.77
CA THR A 416 27.55 6.46 -3.42
C THR A 416 26.19 6.19 -2.78
N ILE A 417 26.02 4.98 -2.25
CA ILE A 417 24.96 4.62 -1.30
C ILE A 417 25.63 4.48 0.07
N ASP A 418 25.28 5.34 1.03
CA ASP A 418 25.89 5.36 2.37
C ASP A 418 24.88 4.97 3.46
N TRP A 419 24.95 3.69 3.84
CA TRP A 419 24.22 3.08 4.97
C TRP A 419 25.16 2.78 6.15
N SER A 420 26.38 3.34 6.17
CA SER A 420 27.40 3.04 7.18
C SER A 420 27.01 3.39 8.62
N LYS A 421 26.02 4.27 8.78
CA LYS A 421 25.45 4.70 10.07
C LYS A 421 23.96 4.41 10.20
N SER A 422 23.36 3.73 9.22
CA SER A 422 21.94 3.40 9.25
C SER A 422 21.72 2.08 9.99
N GLY A 423 20.55 1.96 10.64
CA GLY A 423 19.96 0.69 11.07
C GLY A 423 19.03 0.07 10.02
N GLY A 424 18.68 0.80 8.96
CA GLY A 424 17.84 0.32 7.86
C GLY A 424 18.60 -0.55 6.85
N ILE A 425 17.90 -0.98 5.80
CA ILE A 425 18.42 -1.84 4.74
C ILE A 425 18.35 -1.19 3.36
N VAL A 426 19.15 -1.72 2.43
CA VAL A 426 19.18 -1.35 1.01
C VAL A 426 18.78 -2.54 0.16
N SER A 427 17.75 -2.40 -0.66
CA SER A 427 17.33 -3.40 -1.64
C SER A 427 17.46 -2.83 -3.05
N ALA A 428 18.18 -3.53 -3.92
CA ALA A 428 18.23 -3.24 -5.35
C ALA A 428 17.56 -4.38 -6.12
N LEU A 429 16.40 -4.11 -6.72
CA LEU A 429 15.62 -5.07 -7.50
C LEU A 429 15.80 -4.75 -8.97
N TYR A 430 16.24 -5.73 -9.75
CA TYR A 430 16.47 -5.61 -11.18
C TYR A 430 15.96 -6.86 -11.90
N ASP A 431 15.58 -6.70 -13.16
CA ASP A 431 15.11 -7.81 -14.01
C ASP A 431 16.15 -8.95 -14.00
N MET A 432 15.68 -10.21 -13.99
CA MET A 432 16.56 -11.37 -14.09
C MET A 432 17.45 -11.35 -15.34
N ASN A 433 16.97 -10.78 -16.44
CA ASN A 433 17.75 -10.58 -17.67
C ASN A 433 18.42 -9.19 -17.76
N GLY A 434 18.22 -8.35 -16.73
CA GLY A 434 18.77 -7.01 -16.61
C GLY A 434 20.19 -6.97 -16.06
N SER A 435 20.62 -5.80 -15.58
CA SER A 435 21.97 -5.59 -15.07
C SER A 435 21.99 -4.91 -13.70
N TYR A 436 23.00 -5.25 -12.90
CA TYR A 436 23.26 -4.62 -11.61
C TYR A 436 24.71 -4.13 -11.54
N ALA A 437 24.88 -2.85 -11.22
CA ALA A 437 26.18 -2.26 -10.89
C ALA A 437 26.13 -1.65 -9.48
N PRO A 438 26.88 -2.17 -8.49
CA PRO A 438 26.74 -1.77 -7.09
C PRO A 438 27.33 -0.38 -6.76
N GLY A 439 28.26 0.14 -7.59
CA GLY A 439 28.95 1.40 -7.35
C GLY A 439 29.69 1.41 -6.01
N THR A 440 29.74 2.58 -5.35
CA THR A 440 30.21 2.67 -3.97
C THR A 440 29.04 2.40 -3.02
N LEU A 441 29.15 1.35 -2.21
CA LEU A 441 28.16 0.96 -1.22
C LEU A 441 28.84 0.84 0.15
N LEU A 442 28.43 1.67 1.11
CA LEU A 442 28.95 1.66 2.47
C LEU A 442 27.90 1.09 3.43
N THR A 443 28.25 0.03 4.15
CA THR A 443 27.37 -0.64 5.11
C THR A 443 27.87 -0.46 6.55
N ASN A 444 26.95 -0.50 7.51
CA ASN A 444 27.24 -0.43 8.93
C ASN A 444 27.79 -1.77 9.41
N SER A 445 29.04 -1.78 9.88
CA SER A 445 29.72 -3.00 10.36
C SER A 445 29.11 -3.58 11.64
N GLY A 446 28.34 -2.78 12.39
CA GLY A 446 27.59 -3.22 13.57
C GLY A 446 26.11 -3.54 13.28
N TRP A 447 25.67 -3.49 12.03
CA TRP A 447 24.31 -3.83 11.68
C TRP A 447 24.04 -5.32 11.91
N THR A 448 22.86 -5.62 12.44
CA THR A 448 22.36 -6.99 12.60
C THR A 448 20.95 -7.06 12.05
N ALA A 449 20.61 -8.19 11.45
CA ALA A 449 19.27 -8.41 10.95
C ALA A 449 18.25 -8.39 12.08
N ALA A 450 17.08 -7.77 11.82
CA ALA A 450 15.98 -7.82 12.76
C ALA A 450 15.57 -9.29 13.00
N PRO A 451 15.25 -9.69 14.24
CA PRO A 451 14.78 -11.05 14.53
C PRO A 451 13.63 -11.47 13.61
N TYR A 452 13.65 -12.72 13.16
CA TYR A 452 12.67 -13.32 12.25
C TYR A 452 12.59 -12.72 10.84
N SER A 453 13.40 -11.71 10.51
CA SER A 453 13.31 -11.05 9.20
C SER A 453 13.78 -11.94 8.05
N GLY A 454 14.63 -12.94 8.28
CA GLY A 454 15.27 -13.71 7.21
C GLY A 454 16.27 -12.92 6.36
N VAL A 455 16.48 -11.62 6.62
CA VAL A 455 17.48 -10.82 5.91
C VAL A 455 18.87 -11.22 6.39
N ARG A 456 19.81 -11.51 5.47
CA ARG A 456 21.20 -11.87 5.84
C ARG A 456 22.17 -10.68 5.83
N THR A 457 21.92 -9.70 4.99
CA THR A 457 22.85 -8.58 4.72
C THR A 457 22.11 -7.25 4.75
N GLN A 458 22.78 -6.19 5.20
CA GLN A 458 22.17 -4.86 5.23
C GLN A 458 21.82 -4.36 3.82
N ALA A 459 22.60 -4.76 2.82
CA ALA A 459 22.38 -4.38 1.43
C ALA A 459 22.34 -5.64 0.55
N THR A 460 21.27 -5.80 -0.21
CA THR A 460 21.04 -6.96 -1.08
C THR A 460 20.57 -6.52 -2.45
N ALA A 461 21.13 -7.13 -3.49
CA ALA A 461 20.65 -6.99 -4.86
C ALA A 461 19.91 -8.27 -5.26
N TYR A 462 18.66 -8.13 -5.70
CA TYR A 462 17.75 -9.22 -6.06
C TYR A 462 17.47 -9.22 -7.56
N ARG A 463 17.58 -10.40 -8.18
CA ARG A 463 17.00 -10.64 -9.50
C ARG A 463 15.51 -10.87 -9.35
N LEU A 464 14.71 -10.12 -10.10
CA LEU A 464 13.27 -10.22 -10.10
C LEU A 464 12.83 -11.50 -10.81
N VAL A 465 11.95 -12.25 -10.14
CA VAL A 465 11.24 -13.38 -10.71
C VAL A 465 9.83 -12.89 -11.00
N ASN A 466 9.54 -12.61 -12.27
CA ASN A 466 8.27 -11.99 -12.68
C ASN A 466 7.33 -13.01 -13.31
N ASN A 467 7.87 -14.10 -13.86
CA ASN A 467 7.09 -15.09 -14.58
C ASN A 467 7.58 -16.53 -14.29
N LEU A 468 6.90 -17.52 -14.86
CA LEU A 468 7.21 -18.93 -14.67
C LEU A 468 8.57 -19.35 -15.26
N ALA A 469 8.99 -18.75 -16.37
CA ALA A 469 10.31 -18.99 -16.96
C ALA A 469 11.42 -18.46 -16.04
N ASP A 470 11.27 -17.29 -15.45
CA ASP A 470 12.22 -16.77 -14.45
C ASP A 470 12.29 -17.69 -13.25
N LEU A 471 11.13 -18.18 -12.80
CA LEU A 471 11.05 -19.11 -11.66
C LEU A 471 11.82 -20.40 -11.95
N SER A 472 11.73 -20.92 -13.18
CA SER A 472 12.56 -22.04 -13.64
C SER A 472 14.03 -21.67 -13.77
N ASN A 473 14.35 -20.43 -14.16
CA ASN A 473 15.74 -19.97 -14.33
C ASN A 473 16.49 -19.78 -13.01
N VAL A 474 15.81 -19.76 -11.86
CA VAL A 474 16.46 -19.80 -10.54
C VAL A 474 17.43 -20.99 -10.42
N THR A 475 17.15 -22.11 -11.11
CA THR A 475 18.04 -23.28 -11.09
C THR A 475 19.40 -23.04 -11.74
N GLN A 476 19.56 -21.97 -12.53
CA GLN A 476 20.82 -21.63 -13.19
C GLN A 476 21.84 -21.03 -12.23
N ASP A 477 21.39 -20.45 -11.12
CA ASP A 477 22.26 -19.90 -10.07
C ASP A 477 21.61 -20.07 -8.70
N LEU A 478 21.81 -21.25 -8.13
CA LEU A 478 21.24 -21.67 -6.85
C LEU A 478 21.82 -20.93 -5.62
N ALA A 479 22.90 -20.16 -5.79
CA ALA A 479 23.47 -19.32 -4.74
C ALA A 479 22.99 -17.85 -4.82
N GLY A 480 22.17 -17.54 -5.83
CA GLY A 480 21.68 -16.20 -6.12
C GLY A 480 20.68 -15.64 -5.11
N ASN A 481 20.50 -14.31 -5.16
CA ASN A 481 19.42 -13.64 -4.45
C ASN A 481 18.31 -13.29 -5.44
N TYR A 482 17.09 -13.69 -5.11
CA TYR A 482 15.90 -13.54 -5.94
C TYR A 482 14.78 -12.91 -5.12
N ALA A 483 13.97 -12.08 -5.77
CA ALA A 483 12.73 -11.58 -5.21
C ALA A 483 11.61 -11.74 -6.23
N LEU A 484 10.39 -12.05 -5.79
CA LEU A 484 9.24 -11.96 -6.69
C LEU A 484 9.01 -10.48 -7.05
N GLY A 485 8.87 -10.18 -8.34
CA GLY A 485 8.53 -8.83 -8.79
C GLY A 485 7.03 -8.59 -8.86
N LYS A 486 6.23 -9.66 -8.98
CA LYS A 486 4.77 -9.63 -8.96
C LYS A 486 4.23 -11.01 -8.61
N ASP A 487 2.91 -11.10 -8.49
CA ASP A 487 2.23 -12.39 -8.34
C ASP A 487 2.39 -13.23 -9.62
N ILE A 488 2.59 -14.53 -9.45
CA ILE A 488 2.79 -15.50 -10.55
C ILE A 488 1.62 -16.49 -10.57
N ASP A 489 0.90 -16.54 -11.68
CA ASP A 489 0.01 -17.66 -11.99
C ASP A 489 0.82 -18.80 -12.61
N ALA A 490 0.98 -19.90 -11.85
CA ALA A 490 1.71 -21.08 -12.26
C ALA A 490 0.80 -22.22 -12.77
N SER A 491 -0.47 -21.95 -13.11
CA SER A 491 -1.42 -22.96 -13.63
C SER A 491 -0.94 -23.72 -14.87
N ALA A 492 -0.03 -23.14 -15.64
CA ALA A 492 0.65 -23.78 -16.76
C ALA A 492 1.51 -25.00 -16.35
N THR A 493 1.82 -25.15 -15.06
CA THR A 493 2.57 -26.29 -14.51
C THR A 493 1.72 -27.52 -14.22
N SER A 494 0.46 -27.55 -14.66
CA SER A 494 -0.40 -28.73 -14.56
C SER A 494 0.02 -29.85 -15.52
N TYR A 495 -0.48 -31.07 -15.31
CA TYR A 495 -0.19 -32.22 -16.17
C TYR A 495 -0.37 -31.88 -17.66
N PRO A 496 0.61 -32.19 -18.53
CA PRO A 496 1.85 -32.94 -18.29
C PRO A 496 3.10 -32.08 -17.99
N ASN A 497 2.97 -30.77 -17.79
CA ASN A 497 4.06 -29.79 -17.75
C ASN A 497 4.54 -29.44 -16.34
N TYR A 498 4.62 -30.42 -15.46
CA TYR A 498 4.94 -30.19 -14.05
C TYR A 498 6.20 -29.36 -13.82
N PHE A 499 6.15 -28.51 -12.80
CA PHE A 499 7.30 -27.73 -12.38
C PHE A 499 8.41 -28.63 -11.85
N THR A 500 9.64 -28.37 -12.30
CA THR A 500 10.84 -29.05 -11.78
C THR A 500 11.37 -28.27 -10.58
N ALA A 501 11.48 -28.94 -9.44
CA ALA A 501 11.85 -28.31 -8.18
C ALA A 501 13.22 -27.61 -8.23
N ILE A 502 13.32 -26.46 -7.54
CA ILE A 502 14.54 -25.67 -7.44
C ILE A 502 15.51 -26.32 -6.45
N GLY A 503 16.71 -26.65 -6.92
CA GLY A 503 17.72 -27.34 -6.11
C GLY A 503 17.42 -28.83 -5.91
N SER A 504 18.47 -29.60 -5.64
CA SER A 504 18.43 -31.05 -5.45
C SER A 504 19.25 -31.46 -4.22
N LYS A 505 19.18 -32.74 -3.85
CA LYS A 505 20.03 -33.37 -2.83
C LYS A 505 21.52 -33.11 -3.04
N THR A 506 21.97 -33.17 -4.28
CA THR A 506 23.39 -33.00 -4.63
C THR A 506 23.77 -31.54 -4.88
N THR A 507 22.80 -30.70 -5.23
CA THR A 507 22.98 -29.28 -5.56
C THR A 507 21.84 -28.46 -4.95
N PRO A 508 21.86 -28.20 -3.63
CA PRO A 508 20.77 -27.52 -2.95
C PRO A 508 20.73 -26.02 -3.29
N PHE A 509 19.58 -25.38 -3.08
CA PHE A 509 19.46 -23.93 -3.12
C PHE A 509 20.12 -23.31 -1.89
N THR A 510 21.16 -22.49 -2.07
CA THR A 510 21.93 -21.86 -0.98
C THR A 510 21.81 -20.33 -0.96
N GLY A 511 21.04 -19.76 -1.87
CA GLY A 511 20.81 -18.33 -2.01
C GLY A 511 19.68 -17.79 -1.12
N GLN A 512 19.12 -16.65 -1.51
CA GLN A 512 17.95 -16.06 -0.85
C GLN A 512 16.80 -15.95 -1.85
N PHE A 513 15.61 -16.38 -1.45
CA PHE A 513 14.38 -16.22 -2.22
C PHE A 513 13.36 -15.46 -1.38
N ASP A 514 13.08 -14.23 -1.77
CA ASP A 514 12.18 -13.33 -1.07
C ASP A 514 10.87 -13.21 -1.86
N GLY A 515 9.74 -13.59 -1.27
CA GLY A 515 8.45 -13.38 -1.93
C GLY A 515 8.07 -11.90 -1.98
N PHE A 516 8.69 -11.05 -1.17
CA PHE A 516 8.46 -9.60 -1.14
C PHE A 516 6.96 -9.22 -0.99
N GLY A 517 6.17 -10.12 -0.37
CA GLY A 517 4.72 -10.02 -0.20
C GLY A 517 3.89 -10.58 -1.36
N HIS A 518 4.50 -11.05 -2.45
CA HIS A 518 3.83 -11.62 -3.61
C HIS A 518 3.48 -13.11 -3.46
N THR A 519 2.59 -13.56 -4.34
CA THR A 519 2.04 -14.91 -4.35
C THR A 519 2.43 -15.69 -5.60
N ILE A 520 2.74 -16.97 -5.45
CA ILE A 520 2.74 -17.94 -6.55
C ILE A 520 1.47 -18.80 -6.41
N ASP A 521 0.55 -18.68 -7.36
CA ASP A 521 -0.71 -19.41 -7.37
C ASP A 521 -0.66 -20.63 -8.28
N ARG A 522 -1.30 -21.73 -7.87
CA ARG A 522 -1.54 -22.94 -8.68
C ARG A 522 -0.29 -23.65 -9.19
N LEU A 523 0.81 -23.62 -8.42
CA LEU A 523 2.01 -24.36 -8.74
C LEU A 523 1.75 -25.87 -8.59
N ALA A 524 1.97 -26.65 -9.65
CA ALA A 524 1.92 -28.10 -9.63
C ALA A 524 3.32 -28.69 -9.87
N SER A 525 3.82 -29.46 -8.91
CA SER A 525 5.13 -30.11 -8.94
C SER A 525 5.01 -31.64 -8.84
N THR A 526 5.92 -32.38 -9.48
CA THR A 526 5.95 -33.85 -9.44
C THR A 526 7.37 -34.41 -9.43
N PRO A 527 7.55 -35.69 -9.02
CA PRO A 527 8.85 -36.34 -8.92
C PRO A 527 9.79 -36.18 -10.12
N ASN A 528 11.01 -35.74 -9.83
CA ASN A 528 12.17 -36.07 -10.63
C ASN A 528 12.59 -37.52 -10.29
N LEU A 529 12.72 -38.41 -11.27
CA LEU A 529 13.11 -39.81 -11.02
C LEU A 529 14.52 -39.96 -10.41
N ASN A 530 15.32 -38.89 -10.41
CA ASN A 530 16.66 -38.85 -9.83
C ASN A 530 16.72 -38.14 -8.46
N ASP A 531 15.66 -37.46 -8.04
CA ASP A 531 15.55 -36.82 -6.72
C ASP A 531 14.10 -36.88 -6.23
N ASP A 532 13.90 -37.61 -5.14
CA ASP A 532 12.59 -37.88 -4.59
C ASP A 532 12.02 -36.71 -3.75
N ARG A 533 12.74 -35.59 -3.62
CA ARG A 533 12.29 -34.39 -2.85
C ARG A 533 11.49 -33.42 -3.70
N GLN A 534 10.26 -33.14 -3.27
CA GLN A 534 9.29 -32.39 -4.07
C GLN A 534 8.77 -31.13 -3.38
N GLY A 535 8.55 -30.10 -4.20
CA GLY A 535 7.97 -28.80 -3.86
C GLY A 535 8.37 -27.76 -4.89
N LEU A 536 8.17 -26.48 -4.56
CA LEU A 536 8.84 -25.39 -5.29
C LEU A 536 10.36 -25.58 -5.24
N PHE A 537 10.89 -25.97 -4.08
CA PHE A 537 12.29 -26.34 -3.87
C PHE A 537 12.42 -27.85 -3.64
N GLY A 538 13.43 -28.49 -4.23
CA GLY A 538 13.79 -29.86 -3.85
C GLY A 538 14.49 -29.83 -2.50
N VAL A 539 15.55 -29.04 -2.40
CA VAL A 539 16.30 -28.80 -1.16
C VAL A 539 16.64 -27.33 -0.99
N ILE A 540 16.21 -26.75 0.13
CA ILE A 540 16.76 -25.50 0.66
C ILE A 540 17.98 -25.89 1.50
N GLY A 541 19.19 -25.56 1.06
CA GLY A 541 20.43 -25.91 1.73
C GLY A 541 20.70 -25.07 2.98
N ALA A 542 21.74 -25.41 3.74
CA ALA A 542 22.04 -24.79 5.05
C ALA A 542 22.19 -23.25 5.04
N ASN A 543 22.64 -22.68 3.92
CA ASN A 543 22.75 -21.22 3.74
C ASN A 543 21.54 -20.61 3.02
N GLY A 544 20.62 -21.45 2.53
CA GLY A 544 19.39 -21.04 1.87
C GLY A 544 18.47 -20.25 2.80
N VAL A 545 17.80 -19.25 2.26
CA VAL A 545 16.68 -18.55 2.91
C VAL A 545 15.52 -18.49 1.96
N VAL A 546 14.34 -18.85 2.44
CA VAL A 546 13.09 -18.52 1.76
C VAL A 546 12.21 -17.73 2.72
N ARG A 547 11.77 -16.53 2.30
CA ARG A 547 11.02 -15.62 3.16
C ARG A 547 9.88 -14.90 2.47
N ASP A 548 8.91 -14.41 3.24
CA ASP A 548 7.81 -13.53 2.82
C ASP A 548 7.06 -14.01 1.56
N LEU A 549 6.79 -15.31 1.48
CA LEU A 549 6.26 -15.97 0.28
C LEU A 549 4.89 -16.62 0.54
N ASN A 550 3.94 -16.36 -0.34
CA ASN A 550 2.67 -17.05 -0.38
C ASN A 550 2.65 -18.07 -1.54
N LEU A 551 2.36 -19.33 -1.24
CA LEU A 551 2.07 -20.37 -2.24
C LEU A 551 0.60 -20.76 -2.11
N THR A 552 -0.24 -20.42 -3.08
CA THR A 552 -1.69 -20.66 -2.99
C THR A 552 -2.14 -21.68 -4.02
N ASN A 553 -3.15 -22.49 -3.66
CA ASN A 553 -3.75 -23.50 -4.53
C ASN A 553 -2.72 -24.46 -5.17
N SER A 554 -1.58 -24.66 -4.51
CA SER A 554 -0.47 -25.44 -5.04
C SER A 554 -0.69 -26.93 -4.81
N SER A 555 -0.10 -27.76 -5.64
CA SER A 555 -0.17 -29.20 -5.50
C SER A 555 1.18 -29.86 -5.70
N THR A 556 1.43 -30.90 -4.91
CA THR A 556 2.55 -31.80 -5.13
C THR A 556 2.09 -33.23 -4.91
N GLY A 557 2.61 -34.18 -5.70
CA GLY A 557 2.25 -35.58 -5.60
C GLY A 557 2.96 -36.44 -6.64
N GLY A 558 2.86 -37.76 -6.49
CA GLY A 558 3.47 -38.73 -7.39
C GLY A 558 3.80 -40.06 -6.70
N TYR A 559 4.32 -41.01 -7.47
CA TYR A 559 4.55 -42.39 -7.01
C TYR A 559 5.93 -42.64 -6.36
N ALA A 560 6.70 -41.58 -6.09
CA ALA A 560 8.02 -41.73 -5.50
C ALA A 560 7.95 -41.95 -3.97
N SER A 561 9.03 -42.45 -3.39
CA SER A 561 9.17 -42.75 -1.96
C SER A 561 9.81 -41.59 -1.17
N GLY A 562 9.61 -40.36 -1.61
CA GLY A 562 10.43 -39.23 -1.18
C GLY A 562 9.84 -38.34 -0.08
N ALA A 563 10.40 -37.13 0.03
CA ALA A 563 9.92 -36.08 0.92
C ALA A 563 9.09 -35.05 0.15
N TYR A 564 7.92 -34.70 0.66
CA TYR A 564 6.95 -33.85 -0.05
C TYR A 564 6.56 -32.62 0.77
N GLY A 565 6.70 -31.44 0.19
CA GLY A 565 6.09 -30.22 0.70
C GLY A 565 5.72 -29.28 -0.42
N LEU A 566 4.72 -28.41 -0.21
CA LEU A 566 4.38 -27.42 -1.25
C LEU A 566 5.53 -26.42 -1.45
N LEU A 567 6.19 -26.01 -0.36
CA LEU A 567 7.39 -25.18 -0.43
C LEU A 567 8.61 -26.01 -0.78
N ALA A 568 8.94 -27.02 0.04
CA ALA A 568 10.16 -27.78 -0.16
C ALA A 568 10.04 -29.25 0.23
N GLY A 569 10.76 -30.11 -0.50
CA GLY A 569 10.92 -31.50 -0.09
C GLY A 569 11.77 -31.61 1.18
N GLN A 570 12.92 -30.92 1.22
CA GLN A 570 13.79 -30.84 2.39
C GLN A 570 14.22 -29.39 2.67
N ASN A 571 14.18 -28.98 3.93
CA ASN A 571 14.75 -27.72 4.42
C ASN A 571 15.92 -27.98 5.37
N ASP A 572 17.12 -27.56 4.98
CA ASP A 572 18.31 -27.49 5.83
C ASP A 572 18.64 -26.04 6.24
N GLY A 573 17.98 -25.04 5.62
CA GLY A 573 18.22 -23.61 5.81
C GLY A 573 17.17 -22.92 6.68
N LEU A 574 16.84 -21.67 6.33
CA LEU A 574 15.83 -20.86 7.01
C LEU A 574 14.58 -20.66 6.14
N VAL A 575 13.42 -20.97 6.70
CA VAL A 575 12.11 -20.63 6.15
C VAL A 575 11.40 -19.73 7.14
N THR A 576 11.03 -18.51 6.73
CA THR A 576 10.35 -17.54 7.60
C THR A 576 9.22 -16.82 6.88
N TYR A 577 8.08 -16.57 7.51
CA TYR A 577 6.94 -15.89 6.87
C TYR A 577 6.51 -16.52 5.54
N VAL A 578 6.48 -17.86 5.48
CA VAL A 578 5.95 -18.59 4.31
C VAL A 578 4.60 -19.19 4.63
N ASN A 579 3.62 -18.95 3.76
CA ASN A 579 2.28 -19.51 3.86
C ASN A 579 1.95 -20.39 2.65
N THR A 580 1.33 -21.55 2.89
CA THR A 580 0.94 -22.52 1.85
C THR A 580 -0.54 -22.88 1.91
N THR A 581 -1.18 -23.00 0.75
CA THR A 581 -2.53 -23.55 0.58
C THR A 581 -2.57 -24.50 -0.64
N GLY A 582 -3.51 -25.45 -0.64
CA GLY A 582 -3.65 -26.44 -1.69
C GLY A 582 -3.60 -27.87 -1.14
N GLY A 583 -2.87 -28.78 -1.79
CA GLY A 583 -2.88 -30.20 -1.41
C GLY A 583 -1.57 -30.95 -1.65
N VAL A 584 -1.22 -31.83 -0.71
CA VAL A 584 -0.04 -32.69 -0.76
C VAL A 584 -0.47 -34.16 -0.85
N GLY A 585 -0.05 -34.82 -1.94
CA GLY A 585 -0.22 -36.23 -2.20
C GLY A 585 -1.44 -36.58 -3.05
N GLN A 586 -1.21 -37.46 -4.02
CA GLN A 586 -2.14 -38.43 -4.63
C GLN A 586 -1.24 -39.63 -5.02
N ASN A 587 -1.40 -40.81 -4.39
CA ASN A 587 -0.87 -42.13 -4.82
C ASN A 587 0.56 -42.62 -4.43
N GLY A 588 1.24 -42.06 -3.42
CA GLY A 588 2.56 -42.57 -2.96
C GLY A 588 2.49 -43.61 -1.82
N PHE A 589 3.41 -44.59 -1.80
CA PHE A 589 3.59 -45.59 -0.72
C PHE A 589 5.03 -45.57 -0.22
N GLY A 590 5.22 -45.48 1.10
CA GLY A 590 6.54 -45.52 1.76
C GLY A 590 7.44 -44.36 1.38
N GLY A 591 7.63 -43.37 2.25
CA GLY A 591 8.55 -42.26 1.98
C GLY A 591 9.01 -41.52 3.22
N ALA A 592 9.88 -40.53 3.02
CA ALA A 592 10.56 -39.81 4.10
C ALA A 592 9.64 -38.86 4.88
N GLY A 593 8.48 -38.47 4.33
CA GLY A 593 7.46 -37.67 5.01
C GLY A 593 6.83 -36.61 4.11
N ALA A 594 5.56 -36.29 4.37
CA ALA A 594 4.80 -35.24 3.71
C ALA A 594 4.35 -34.17 4.72
N GLY A 595 4.56 -32.91 4.36
CA GLY A 595 4.09 -31.75 5.10
C GLY A 595 3.41 -30.75 4.19
N GLY A 596 2.41 -30.02 4.69
CA GLY A 596 1.74 -28.97 3.91
C GLY A 596 2.72 -27.88 3.45
N LEU A 597 3.77 -27.61 4.24
CA LEU A 597 4.84 -26.67 3.93
C LEU A 597 6.11 -27.40 3.48
N VAL A 598 6.68 -28.27 4.33
CA VAL A 598 7.98 -28.94 4.09
C VAL A 598 7.88 -30.44 4.36
N GLY A 599 8.48 -31.28 3.50
CA GLY A 599 8.56 -32.72 3.75
C GLY A 599 9.43 -33.07 4.97
N VAL A 600 10.72 -32.72 4.91
CA VAL A 600 11.70 -32.93 5.99
C VAL A 600 12.36 -31.62 6.39
N ASN A 601 12.29 -31.26 7.67
CA ASN A 601 12.97 -30.09 8.23
C ASN A 601 14.18 -30.48 9.08
N ASN A 602 15.38 -30.16 8.63
CA ASN A 602 16.62 -30.20 9.41
C ASN A 602 17.10 -28.79 9.81
N GLY A 603 16.55 -27.75 9.20
CA GLY A 603 16.86 -26.35 9.46
C GLY A 603 15.89 -25.67 10.44
N ILE A 604 15.55 -24.42 10.14
CA ILE A 604 14.64 -23.59 10.93
C ILE A 604 13.41 -23.25 10.09
N ILE A 605 12.23 -23.50 10.63
CA ILE A 605 10.96 -22.95 10.17
C ILE A 605 10.44 -22.04 11.27
N GLU A 606 10.25 -20.77 10.94
CA GLU A 606 9.73 -19.78 11.87
C GLU A 606 8.59 -18.95 11.25
N ARG A 607 7.62 -18.52 12.05
CA ARG A 607 6.54 -17.62 11.61
C ARG A 607 5.86 -18.03 10.30
N SER A 608 5.67 -19.33 10.11
CA SER A 608 5.19 -19.90 8.84
C SER A 608 3.95 -20.75 9.04
N SER A 609 3.20 -20.97 7.97
CA SER A 609 1.91 -21.67 8.06
C SER A 609 1.56 -22.52 6.85
N SER A 610 0.67 -23.48 7.11
CA SER A 610 0.00 -24.22 6.05
C SER A 610 -1.48 -24.44 6.34
N THR A 611 -2.29 -24.23 5.32
CA THR A 611 -3.71 -24.60 5.28
C THR A 611 -3.95 -25.76 4.31
N ALA A 612 -2.88 -26.32 3.75
CA ALA A 612 -2.97 -27.37 2.74
C ALA A 612 -3.45 -28.69 3.34
N ASP A 613 -4.28 -29.41 2.59
CA ASP A 613 -4.68 -30.77 2.96
C ASP A 613 -3.55 -31.75 2.64
N VAL A 614 -3.20 -32.61 3.59
CA VAL A 614 -2.08 -33.57 3.46
C VAL A 614 -2.61 -34.98 3.63
N GLY A 615 -2.55 -35.79 2.59
CA GLY A 615 -3.06 -37.18 2.63
C GLY A 615 -1.97 -38.27 2.58
N TYR A 616 -2.40 -39.53 2.67
CA TYR A 616 -1.82 -40.79 2.13
C TYR A 616 -1.04 -41.70 3.09
N GLN A 617 -0.52 -42.82 2.55
CA GLN A 617 0.11 -43.94 3.27
C GLN A 617 1.59 -43.69 3.62
N ILE A 618 1.92 -42.45 3.96
CA ILE A 618 3.25 -42.01 4.40
C ILE A 618 3.10 -41.18 5.68
N PRO A 619 4.19 -40.83 6.37
CA PRO A 619 4.13 -39.92 7.49
C PRO A 619 3.62 -38.55 7.01
N ALA A 620 2.50 -38.06 7.56
CA ALA A 620 1.80 -36.88 7.08
C ALA A 620 1.49 -35.89 8.21
N GLY A 621 2.16 -34.74 8.23
CA GLY A 621 1.90 -33.64 9.15
C GLY A 621 1.31 -32.42 8.45
N GLY A 622 0.47 -31.64 9.13
CA GLY A 622 -0.17 -30.47 8.51
C GLY A 622 0.82 -29.39 8.08
N LEU A 623 1.94 -29.23 8.79
CA LEU A 623 3.03 -28.31 8.41
C LEU A 623 4.24 -29.05 7.86
N VAL A 624 4.73 -30.06 8.60
CA VAL A 624 5.98 -30.77 8.31
C VAL A 624 5.78 -32.28 8.39
N GLY A 625 6.38 -33.05 7.48
CA GLY A 625 6.40 -34.51 7.61
C GLY A 625 7.29 -34.95 8.77
N VAL A 626 8.61 -34.71 8.66
CA VAL A 626 9.61 -35.04 9.69
C VAL A 626 10.36 -33.81 10.13
N ASN A 627 10.42 -33.55 11.43
CA ASN A 627 11.19 -32.46 12.02
C ASN A 627 12.39 -32.99 12.81
N ASN A 628 13.60 -32.72 12.32
CA ASN A 628 14.87 -32.89 13.03
C ASN A 628 15.47 -31.55 13.49
N GLY A 629 14.96 -30.43 12.97
CA GLY A 629 15.40 -29.07 13.28
C GLY A 629 14.47 -28.34 14.25
N THR A 630 14.27 -27.05 14.00
CA THR A 630 13.44 -26.17 14.84
C THR A 630 12.20 -25.71 14.08
N ILE A 631 11.05 -25.80 14.74
CA ILE A 631 9.80 -25.16 14.34
C ILE A 631 9.39 -24.21 15.46
N VAL A 632 9.28 -22.92 15.15
CA VAL A 632 8.95 -21.86 16.12
C VAL A 632 7.85 -20.94 15.58
N GLN A 633 6.89 -20.55 16.43
CA GLN A 633 5.86 -19.56 16.06
C GLN A 633 5.14 -19.92 14.76
N SER A 634 4.85 -21.20 14.54
CA SER A 634 4.31 -21.70 13.26
C SER A 634 3.06 -22.53 13.49
N TYR A 635 2.21 -22.66 12.47
CA TYR A 635 0.92 -23.33 12.65
C TYR A 635 0.39 -24.01 11.40
N ALA A 636 -0.49 -25.00 11.61
CA ALA A 636 -1.22 -25.66 10.53
C ALA A 636 -2.73 -25.72 10.80
N THR A 637 -3.52 -25.50 9.76
CA THR A 637 -4.99 -25.56 9.82
C THR A 637 -5.61 -26.52 8.80
N GLY A 638 -4.83 -26.97 7.81
CA GLY A 638 -5.26 -27.94 6.82
C GLY A 638 -5.49 -29.32 7.42
N THR A 639 -6.36 -30.12 6.80
CA THR A 639 -6.68 -31.45 7.30
C THR A 639 -5.60 -32.45 6.92
N THR A 640 -5.34 -33.42 7.80
CA THR A 640 -4.44 -34.52 7.50
C THR A 640 -5.19 -35.84 7.46
N TYR A 641 -4.85 -36.71 6.52
CA TYR A 641 -5.52 -37.99 6.32
C TYR A 641 -4.55 -39.13 6.04
N ALA A 642 -4.57 -40.18 6.87
CA ALA A 642 -3.79 -41.40 6.66
C ALA A 642 -4.65 -42.58 6.18
N GLY A 643 -4.12 -43.35 5.21
CA GLY A 643 -4.65 -44.69 4.88
C GLY A 643 -4.18 -45.77 5.88
N ASN A 644 -4.42 -47.05 5.59
CA ASN A 644 -4.11 -48.20 6.48
C ASN A 644 -2.67 -48.30 7.03
N HIS A 645 -1.71 -47.59 6.45
CA HIS A 645 -0.31 -47.57 6.85
C HIS A 645 0.24 -46.15 7.09
N GLY A 646 -0.62 -45.13 7.02
CA GLY A 646 -0.19 -43.74 7.19
C GLY A 646 -0.13 -43.35 8.67
N GLN A 647 0.77 -42.44 8.99
CA GLN A 647 1.02 -41.96 10.36
C GLN A 647 0.84 -40.45 10.33
N THR A 648 -0.15 -39.94 11.02
CA THR A 648 -0.59 -38.56 10.77
C THR A 648 -0.89 -37.74 12.03
N ALA A 649 -0.68 -36.44 11.91
CA ALA A 649 -0.88 -35.49 12.98
C ALA A 649 -1.19 -34.07 12.47
N GLY A 650 -1.63 -33.21 13.37
CA GLY A 650 -2.06 -31.86 13.03
C GLY A 650 -0.92 -30.94 12.58
N LEU A 651 0.30 -31.07 13.14
CA LEU A 651 1.45 -30.22 12.79
C LEU A 651 2.60 -31.00 12.16
N VAL A 652 3.10 -32.04 12.85
CA VAL A 652 4.29 -32.80 12.43
C VAL A 652 4.07 -34.30 12.55
N ALA A 653 4.39 -35.12 11.57
CA ALA A 653 4.27 -36.57 11.76
C ALA A 653 5.33 -37.09 12.76
N TYR A 654 6.62 -36.92 12.47
CA TYR A 654 7.71 -37.32 13.36
C TYR A 654 8.51 -36.13 13.86
N ASN A 655 8.62 -35.98 15.19
CA ASN A 655 9.44 -34.96 15.80
C ASN A 655 10.64 -35.56 16.54
N ASN A 656 11.85 -35.27 16.05
CA ASN A 656 13.13 -35.51 16.71
C ASN A 656 13.85 -34.22 17.12
N GLY A 657 13.27 -33.06 16.78
CA GLY A 657 13.81 -31.73 17.04
C GLY A 657 12.96 -30.92 18.02
N LEU A 658 12.98 -29.59 17.87
CA LEU A 658 12.25 -28.65 18.71
C LEU A 658 10.98 -28.16 18.01
N ILE A 659 9.85 -28.26 18.71
CA ILE A 659 8.61 -27.55 18.39
C ILE A 659 8.29 -26.61 19.55
N THR A 660 8.24 -25.32 19.26
CA THR A 660 7.98 -24.29 20.26
C THR A 660 6.98 -23.26 19.77
N GLN A 661 6.10 -22.78 20.65
CA GLN A 661 5.20 -21.67 20.34
C GLN A 661 4.36 -21.93 19.08
N SER A 662 3.91 -23.17 18.89
CA SER A 662 3.32 -23.61 17.63
C SER A 662 2.00 -24.34 17.86
N TYR A 663 1.13 -24.36 16.86
CA TYR A 663 -0.20 -24.95 17.05
C TYR A 663 -0.80 -25.59 15.82
N ALA A 664 -1.75 -26.50 16.04
CA ALA A 664 -2.54 -27.11 14.98
C ALA A 664 -4.05 -27.04 15.26
N THR A 665 -4.83 -26.67 14.25
CA THR A 665 -6.30 -26.65 14.29
C THR A 665 -6.95 -27.57 13.27
N GLY A 666 -6.18 -28.07 12.29
CA GLY A 666 -6.65 -29.01 11.28
C GLY A 666 -7.03 -30.37 11.85
N GLY A 667 -8.10 -30.97 11.32
CA GLY A 667 -8.51 -32.32 11.72
C GLY A 667 -7.52 -33.39 11.26
N VAL A 668 -7.34 -34.42 12.08
CA VAL A 668 -6.46 -35.58 11.86
C VAL A 668 -7.33 -36.81 11.64
N GLY A 669 -7.45 -37.25 10.39
CA GLY A 669 -8.22 -38.43 9.97
C GLY A 669 -7.34 -39.65 9.69
N GLY A 670 -7.88 -40.87 9.90
CA GLY A 670 -7.17 -42.13 9.65
C GLY A 670 -7.04 -43.02 10.89
N PHE A 671 -6.04 -43.93 10.87
CA PHE A 671 -5.75 -44.92 11.91
C PHE A 671 -4.61 -44.42 12.81
N GLY A 672 -4.91 -44.16 14.09
CA GLY A 672 -3.97 -43.50 15.01
C GLY A 672 -3.79 -42.01 14.70
N GLY A 673 -3.33 -41.22 15.68
CA GLY A 673 -3.06 -39.81 15.45
C GLY A 673 -2.82 -38.99 16.70
N GLY A 674 -2.03 -37.93 16.59
CA GLY A 674 -1.87 -36.94 17.65
C GLY A 674 -2.26 -35.54 17.18
N GLY A 675 -2.82 -34.75 18.10
CA GLY A 675 -3.32 -33.42 17.76
C GLY A 675 -2.23 -32.47 17.26
N LEU A 676 -0.99 -32.64 17.73
CA LEU A 676 0.17 -31.86 17.26
C LEU A 676 1.17 -32.75 16.51
N VAL A 677 1.57 -33.87 17.11
CA VAL A 677 2.55 -34.79 16.53
C VAL A 677 2.08 -36.23 16.50
N PHE A 678 2.53 -37.06 15.56
CA PHE A 678 2.20 -38.49 15.59
C PHE A 678 3.17 -39.17 16.57
N ASP A 679 4.47 -39.01 16.33
CA ASP A 679 5.53 -39.56 17.17
C ASP A 679 6.46 -38.41 17.61
N ASN A 680 6.62 -38.26 18.92
CA ASN A 680 7.66 -37.44 19.53
C ASN A 680 8.80 -38.36 19.99
N GLY A 681 9.82 -38.50 19.14
CA GLY A 681 10.93 -39.41 19.36
C GLY A 681 11.79 -39.02 20.56
N ALA A 682 12.75 -39.87 20.92
CA ALA A 682 13.54 -39.72 22.16
C ALA A 682 14.28 -38.38 22.30
N THR A 683 14.61 -37.70 21.21
CA THR A 683 15.24 -36.35 21.22
C THR A 683 14.26 -35.21 20.99
N GLY A 684 12.99 -35.52 20.71
CA GLY A 684 11.94 -34.55 20.40
C GLY A 684 11.52 -33.75 21.63
N VAL A 685 11.43 -32.43 21.46
CA VAL A 685 10.97 -31.49 22.50
C VAL A 685 9.79 -30.69 21.99
N ILE A 686 8.73 -30.64 22.80
CA ILE A 686 7.54 -29.82 22.56
C ILE A 686 7.32 -28.91 23.77
N ASN A 687 7.28 -27.60 23.54
CA ASN A 687 6.98 -26.62 24.59
C ASN A 687 6.09 -25.49 24.07
N GLU A 688 5.35 -24.86 25.00
CA GLU A 688 4.52 -23.67 24.73
C GLU A 688 3.63 -23.81 23.48
N SER A 689 3.04 -24.98 23.27
CA SER A 689 2.37 -25.35 22.01
C SER A 689 1.00 -25.96 22.30
N PHE A 690 0.11 -25.99 21.30
CA PHE A 690 -1.22 -26.58 21.51
C PHE A 690 -1.89 -27.18 20.28
N ALA A 691 -2.90 -28.01 20.51
CA ALA A 691 -3.75 -28.58 19.47
C ALA A 691 -5.25 -28.42 19.77
N VAL A 692 -6.02 -28.16 18.72
CA VAL A 692 -7.50 -28.03 18.77
C VAL A 692 -8.19 -28.95 17.77
N GLY A 693 -7.52 -29.33 16.68
CA GLY A 693 -8.11 -30.17 15.64
C GLY A 693 -8.60 -31.52 16.15
N GLN A 694 -9.68 -32.04 15.56
CA GLN A 694 -10.19 -33.37 15.91
C GLN A 694 -9.12 -34.45 15.66
N VAL A 695 -8.97 -35.38 16.59
CA VAL A 695 -8.03 -36.50 16.46
C VAL A 695 -8.79 -37.82 16.33
N GLY A 696 -8.81 -38.41 15.14
CA GLY A 696 -9.38 -39.73 14.85
C GLY A 696 -10.92 -39.79 14.81
N GLY A 697 -11.44 -41.03 14.82
CA GLY A 697 -12.88 -41.32 14.79
C GLY A 697 -13.33 -42.68 14.19
N GLY A 698 -12.41 -43.56 13.75
CA GLY A 698 -12.81 -44.81 13.09
C GLY A 698 -11.77 -45.94 12.94
N GLY A 699 -10.68 -45.94 13.70
CA GLY A 699 -9.64 -46.99 13.59
C GLY A 699 -9.92 -48.27 14.38
N PRO A 700 -9.23 -49.40 14.08
CA PRO A 700 -9.32 -50.63 14.87
C PRO A 700 -9.00 -50.39 16.34
N PRO A 701 -9.55 -51.21 17.26
CA PRO A 701 -9.12 -51.20 18.64
C PRO A 701 -7.61 -51.45 18.75
N GLY A 702 -6.86 -50.56 19.41
CA GLY A 702 -5.43 -50.73 19.68
C GLY A 702 -4.52 -49.60 19.18
N ASP A 703 -5.00 -48.72 18.31
CA ASP A 703 -4.21 -47.57 17.84
C ASP A 703 -4.06 -46.50 18.94
N ALA A 704 -2.87 -45.90 19.04
CA ALA A 704 -2.60 -44.82 19.98
C ALA A 704 -3.16 -43.48 19.47
N TYR A 705 -3.90 -42.78 20.34
CA TYR A 705 -4.38 -41.42 20.09
C TYR A 705 -4.11 -40.53 21.29
N GLY A 706 -3.59 -39.33 21.07
CA GLY A 706 -3.38 -38.34 22.13
C GLY A 706 -3.74 -36.93 21.71
N GLY A 707 -4.06 -36.10 22.70
CA GLY A 707 -4.38 -34.69 22.48
C GLY A 707 -3.22 -33.90 21.88
N ILE A 708 -1.98 -34.35 22.11
CA ILE A 708 -0.74 -33.80 21.54
C ILE A 708 -0.03 -34.84 20.69
N ALA A 709 0.30 -36.01 21.24
CA ALA A 709 1.11 -37.03 20.59
C ALA A 709 0.39 -38.39 20.51
N ALA A 710 0.52 -39.16 19.43
CA ALA A 710 0.10 -40.56 19.47
C ALA A 710 1.10 -41.38 20.30
N TYR A 711 2.40 -41.22 20.02
CA TYR A 711 3.52 -41.84 20.74
C TYR A 711 4.47 -40.77 21.25
N ASN A 712 4.93 -40.91 22.50
CA ASN A 712 5.90 -40.01 23.09
C ASN A 712 7.03 -40.77 23.80
N GLU A 713 8.24 -40.63 23.28
CA GLU A 713 9.50 -41.06 23.90
C GLU A 713 10.33 -39.88 24.40
N GLY A 714 10.09 -38.68 23.84
CA GLY A 714 10.78 -37.44 24.17
C GLY A 714 10.15 -36.62 25.30
N ALA A 715 10.30 -35.30 25.22
CA ALA A 715 9.83 -34.37 26.23
C ALA A 715 8.67 -33.49 25.74
N ILE A 716 7.50 -33.63 26.38
CA ILE A 716 6.37 -32.70 26.24
C ILE A 716 6.25 -31.91 27.54
N HIS A 717 6.52 -30.60 27.47
CA HIS A 717 6.61 -29.75 28.64
C HIS A 717 5.23 -29.42 29.27
N ASN A 718 5.25 -29.02 30.54
CA ASN A 718 4.06 -28.66 31.32
C ASN A 718 3.28 -27.43 30.80
N ASN A 719 3.86 -26.67 29.87
CA ASN A 719 3.22 -25.52 29.25
C ASN A 719 2.62 -25.85 27.86
N VAL A 720 2.35 -27.13 27.59
CA VAL A 720 1.68 -27.62 26.38
C VAL A 720 0.23 -27.98 26.70
N TYR A 721 -0.71 -27.57 25.86
CA TYR A 721 -2.16 -27.70 26.11
C TYR A 721 -2.90 -28.28 24.91
N TRP A 722 -4.07 -28.86 25.12
CA TRP A 722 -4.95 -29.26 24.02
C TRP A 722 -6.41 -29.05 24.38
N ASN A 723 -7.26 -28.88 23.38
CA ASN A 723 -8.70 -28.84 23.60
C ASN A 723 -9.25 -30.28 23.66
N LYS A 724 -9.55 -30.79 24.86
CA LYS A 724 -10.02 -32.18 25.03
C LYS A 724 -11.40 -32.46 24.43
N GLU A 725 -12.21 -31.42 24.22
CA GLU A 725 -13.56 -31.55 23.66
C GLU A 725 -13.48 -31.70 22.14
N THR A 726 -12.68 -30.86 21.48
CA THR A 726 -12.56 -30.88 20.03
C THR A 726 -11.59 -31.96 19.55
N THR A 727 -10.48 -32.20 20.25
CA THR A 727 -9.58 -33.31 19.92
C THR A 727 -10.17 -34.67 20.26
N ILE A 728 -11.20 -34.71 21.12
CA ILE A 728 -11.81 -35.91 21.72
C ILE A 728 -10.82 -36.79 22.49
N ARG A 729 -9.76 -36.18 23.06
CA ARG A 729 -8.72 -36.87 23.85
C ARG A 729 -8.54 -36.27 25.23
N THR A 730 -8.51 -37.12 26.25
CA THR A 730 -8.35 -36.70 27.65
C THR A 730 -6.90 -36.68 28.14
N SER A 731 -5.98 -37.29 27.39
CA SER A 731 -4.56 -37.39 27.76
C SER A 731 -3.67 -36.83 26.65
N ALA A 732 -2.51 -36.31 27.04
CA ALA A 732 -1.57 -35.67 26.12
C ALA A 732 -0.99 -36.65 25.09
N ALA A 733 -0.66 -37.88 25.54
CA ALA A 733 -0.09 -38.93 24.71
C ALA A 733 -0.94 -40.21 24.76
N GLY A 734 -1.08 -40.89 23.62
CA GLY A 734 -1.76 -42.19 23.55
C GLY A 734 -0.92 -43.35 24.09
N SER A 735 0.39 -43.31 23.80
CA SER A 735 1.42 -44.19 24.37
C SER A 735 2.60 -43.32 24.82
N ASN A 736 3.13 -43.58 26.01
CA ASN A 736 4.14 -42.72 26.62
C ASN A 736 5.25 -43.52 27.33
N SER A 737 6.50 -43.26 26.93
CA SER A 737 7.73 -43.61 27.66
C SER A 737 8.57 -42.38 28.03
N GLY A 738 8.19 -41.18 27.55
CA GLY A 738 8.81 -39.90 27.84
C GLY A 738 8.09 -39.07 28.93
N THR A 739 8.26 -37.73 28.88
CA THR A 739 7.54 -36.79 29.78
C THR A 739 6.33 -36.17 29.12
N THR A 740 5.26 -35.99 29.91
CA THR A 740 4.01 -35.36 29.47
C THR A 740 3.51 -34.34 30.47
N PRO A 741 2.78 -33.29 30.02
CA PRO A 741 2.01 -32.44 30.92
C PRO A 741 0.92 -33.26 31.66
N PRO A 742 0.40 -32.77 32.80
CA PRO A 742 -0.72 -33.41 33.47
C PRO A 742 -2.00 -33.34 32.62
N ASP A 743 -2.93 -34.29 32.81
CA ASP A 743 -4.23 -34.32 32.10
C ASP A 743 -5.08 -33.05 32.30
N ALA A 744 -4.80 -32.27 33.35
CA ALA A 744 -5.42 -30.96 33.58
C ALA A 744 -5.11 -29.93 32.48
N ASN A 745 -4.04 -30.12 31.72
CA ASN A 745 -3.71 -29.32 30.53
C ASN A 745 -4.62 -29.63 29.33
N GLY A 746 -5.44 -30.68 29.42
CA GLY A 746 -6.59 -30.90 28.54
C GLY A 746 -7.73 -29.94 28.89
N LEU A 747 -7.74 -28.80 28.22
CA LEU A 747 -8.69 -27.71 28.43
C LEU A 747 -9.99 -27.95 27.65
N THR A 748 -11.12 -27.49 28.19
CA THR A 748 -12.37 -27.35 27.43
C THR A 748 -12.26 -26.19 26.44
N THR A 749 -13.18 -26.12 25.48
CA THR A 749 -13.27 -25.00 24.53
C THR A 749 -13.40 -23.66 25.25
N ALA A 750 -14.23 -23.61 26.31
CA ALA A 750 -14.38 -22.41 27.14
C ALA A 750 -13.09 -22.00 27.86
N GLN A 751 -12.28 -22.98 28.30
CA GLN A 751 -10.99 -22.72 28.94
C GLN A 751 -9.92 -22.26 27.93
N MET A 752 -9.92 -22.82 26.72
CA MET A 752 -9.03 -22.40 25.63
C MET A 752 -9.26 -20.93 25.23
N SER A 753 -10.50 -20.46 25.32
CA SER A 753 -10.86 -19.05 25.09
C SER A 753 -10.50 -18.10 26.24
N ASN A 754 -9.79 -18.57 27.27
CA ASN A 754 -9.41 -17.75 28.42
C ASN A 754 -7.91 -17.81 28.69
N ALA A 755 -7.25 -16.66 28.50
CA ALA A 755 -5.82 -16.43 28.66
C ALA A 755 -5.25 -16.92 30.00
N SER A 756 -6.02 -16.86 31.09
CA SER A 756 -5.54 -17.23 32.42
C SER A 756 -5.24 -18.73 32.57
N ASN A 757 -5.69 -19.58 31.64
CA ASN A 757 -5.41 -21.02 31.66
C ASN A 757 -4.05 -21.37 31.04
N PHE A 758 -3.39 -20.43 30.35
CA PHE A 758 -2.10 -20.63 29.71
C PHE A 758 -0.98 -20.07 30.58
N LEU A 759 -0.49 -20.90 31.51
CA LEU A 759 0.59 -20.52 32.42
C LEU A 759 1.87 -20.20 31.64
N ASP A 760 2.53 -19.09 32.00
CA ASP A 760 3.81 -18.63 31.46
C ASP A 760 3.82 -18.24 29.96
N TRP A 761 2.66 -18.14 29.30
CA TRP A 761 2.56 -17.73 27.89
C TRP A 761 2.53 -16.20 27.69
N GLY A 762 2.42 -15.42 28.77
CA GLY A 762 2.46 -13.97 28.71
C GLY A 762 1.28 -13.31 27.99
N ILE A 763 0.09 -13.91 28.02
CA ILE A 763 -1.14 -13.34 27.45
C ILE A 763 -1.84 -12.44 28.50
N PRO A 764 -2.26 -11.19 28.20
CA PRO A 764 -2.17 -10.42 26.96
C PRO A 764 -0.99 -9.43 26.92
N SER A 765 0.08 -9.65 27.70
CA SER A 765 1.20 -8.71 27.92
C SER A 765 2.08 -8.37 26.70
N GLY A 766 1.62 -8.66 25.47
CA GLY A 766 2.37 -8.42 24.24
C GLY A 766 3.51 -9.42 24.00
N GLY A 767 3.39 -10.63 24.56
CA GLY A 767 4.32 -11.73 24.33
C GLY A 767 4.16 -12.37 22.96
N VAL A 768 4.46 -13.67 22.86
CA VAL A 768 4.34 -14.42 21.60
C VAL A 768 2.88 -14.69 21.22
N TRP A 769 2.03 -14.82 22.22
CA TRP A 769 0.62 -15.14 22.07
C TRP A 769 -0.28 -13.94 22.34
N ALA A 770 -1.40 -13.93 21.63
CA ALA A 770 -2.45 -12.96 21.79
C ALA A 770 -3.82 -13.64 21.78
N MET A 771 -4.82 -12.96 22.31
CA MET A 771 -6.20 -13.46 22.36
C MET A 771 -7.15 -12.33 21.97
N PRO A 772 -7.43 -12.15 20.66
CA PRO A 772 -8.42 -11.20 20.17
C PRO A 772 -9.79 -11.40 20.81
N THR A 773 -10.60 -10.35 20.80
CA THR A 773 -12.00 -10.44 21.26
C THR A 773 -12.74 -11.49 20.42
N GLY A 774 -13.34 -12.49 21.09
CA GLY A 774 -14.07 -13.58 20.44
C GLY A 774 -13.22 -14.78 20.00
N ALA A 775 -11.91 -14.78 20.26
CA ALA A 775 -11.05 -15.92 19.93
C ALA A 775 -11.40 -17.17 20.76
N THR A 776 -11.38 -18.35 20.13
CA THR A 776 -11.65 -19.65 20.77
C THR A 776 -10.41 -20.34 21.31
N HIS A 777 -9.24 -19.78 21.03
CA HIS A 777 -7.92 -20.22 21.49
C HIS A 777 -6.91 -19.06 21.28
N PRO A 778 -5.70 -19.12 21.87
CA PRO A 778 -4.63 -18.17 21.56
C PRO A 778 -4.26 -18.18 20.07
N VAL A 779 -3.80 -17.04 19.56
CA VAL A 779 -3.21 -16.89 18.22
C VAL A 779 -1.83 -16.24 18.35
N LEU A 780 -0.96 -16.46 17.38
CA LEU A 780 0.37 -15.86 17.41
C LEU A 780 0.29 -14.36 17.17
N GLN A 781 1.02 -13.56 17.95
CA GLN A 781 0.98 -12.09 17.87
C GLN A 781 1.32 -11.58 16.47
N TRP A 782 2.24 -12.26 15.76
CA TRP A 782 2.62 -11.89 14.40
C TRP A 782 1.48 -12.09 13.38
N GLN A 783 0.50 -12.95 13.65
CA GLN A 783 -0.68 -13.13 12.79
C GLN A 783 -1.59 -11.91 12.80
N GLN A 784 -1.54 -11.10 13.86
CA GLN A 784 -2.35 -9.87 13.98
C GLN A 784 -1.71 -8.68 13.27
N ALA A 785 -0.41 -8.77 12.96
CA ALA A 785 0.36 -7.70 12.34
C ALA A 785 0.35 -7.79 10.80
N GLN A 786 -0.31 -8.78 10.23
CA GLN A 786 -0.53 -8.89 8.79
C GLN A 786 -1.75 -8.00 8.42
N PRO A 787 -1.56 -6.95 7.59
CA PRO A 787 -2.65 -6.07 7.16
C PRO A 787 -3.67 -6.73 6.24
#